data_AF-A0A3M1J1W3-F1
#
_entry.id   AF-A0A3M1J1W3-F1
#
_cell.length_a   1.000
_cell.length_b   1.000
_cell.length_c   1.000
_cell.angle_alpha   90.00
_cell.angle_beta   90.00
_cell.angle_gamma   90.00
#
_symmetry.space_group_name_H-M   'P 1'
#
loop_
_entity.id
_entity.type
_entity.pdbx_description
1 polymer ?
#
loop_
_entity_poly.entity_id
_entity_poly.type
_entity_poly.pdbx_seq_one_letter_code
_entity_poly.pdbx_strand_id
1 'polypeptide(L)'
;LFQRAGLTSGLFALLLAIFAPLVTLAQTGSVLFAVSATENIWLAGLRDALTASLVSLPLILLALGWLARRDGIRLAGVGFRVRLWPRTTQGKLWMQRALAAPAVAAMLWSLVGPVAATQAASVAPPAGLLAGAAAAPLNGNTCTGGGFERVYNVSAIHVDIPLNQFGDHDPAGYMYVLDENIDAVRAQEASRQVSPGLRDDPIQALVIRANLGDCLVVNFTNRLNTDASISIQGLPYTVDSAGSQVGHNPNSFAAPGQLITYRWSTPTDPNAEGAYYFRSHGASRQQVTHGLFGGLVLEPAGSSYLHPETRQPMKSGWEAIIQDPNGVDFREFVIMFHEVGDEDADIFDKDNNKLPVIDSKLSGAYRPGSRALNYRSEPFYDRFKLRDDAGLPFDKAHGYSSYAYGDPATPIPRSYLNEPTKTRIMHGGSELFHVYHLHGGAIRWRRNPKNEPAEFTGGLKKTPTQNAHSTRLDSQGLGPSEAFTLEHECGAGGCQQSAGDFLWHCHIGHHYVAGMWSFWRVFDSQQPDLAVLPDMDATPAPQPVNSLGLVGKIIEGKELVPADQLTDASTQRALEEWIEAQLPPPGVPLDTEDATVWNWSKVNTPTGPLYLGEPETSEVWPNYASDTPGQRPEILFNPDNGRYAWPLFKPHLGQRPPFSANGHSGAPWLGEDGSAERPDGLCPSWVPNIRNYPITAIELPIQITNDRIDPVGMLYVLSEEKDAVRNGQKPAEPLTIRSNVGDCVDIILTSEQLDENHNGHAKVNLHQHFVQFDPQASDGVITGMSYEQSIRPYATEGRTLTAAAVTGDSDITVNHVNRLRTGIFIGVGLGDADVEVRKITAINGTTITLDRPLDTGHSASAAVGVEFVRYRWYSDVDSGNVFFHDHVNFKNWDHGLFGAHIVEPP
;
A
#
# COMPACT_ATOMS: atom_id res chain seq x y z
N LEU A 1 -22.36 50.22 29.14
CA LEU A 1 -23.28 49.70 30.18
C LEU A 1 -23.38 48.19 29.97
N PHE A 2 -22.41 47.36 30.39
CA PHE A 2 -22.13 46.93 31.76
C PHE A 2 -23.39 46.62 32.59
N GLN A 3 -23.68 45.34 32.82
CA GLN A 3 -23.74 44.64 34.13
C GLN A 3 -24.55 43.33 34.01
N ARG A 4 -23.92 42.14 34.14
CA ARG A 4 -23.56 41.40 35.38
C ARG A 4 -24.72 40.55 35.94
N ALA A 5 -24.72 39.25 35.61
CA ALA A 5 -24.97 38.12 36.54
C ALA A 5 -24.84 36.80 35.75
N GLY A 6 -23.67 36.17 35.79
CA GLY A 6 -23.43 34.89 35.10
C GLY A 6 -22.36 34.10 35.83
N LEU A 7 -22.64 33.77 37.10
CA LEU A 7 -21.80 32.89 37.94
C LEU A 7 -22.62 32.41 39.15
N THR A 8 -23.80 31.83 38.89
CA THR A 8 -24.57 31.04 39.87
C THR A 8 -25.22 29.79 39.26
N SER A 9 -25.06 29.55 37.96
CA SER A 9 -25.63 28.39 37.26
C SER A 9 -24.69 27.16 37.19
N GLY A 10 -23.38 27.34 37.38
CA GLY A 10 -22.40 26.24 37.24
C GLY A 10 -22.37 25.25 38.42
N LEU A 11 -22.52 25.72 39.66
CA LEU A 11 -22.45 24.85 40.85
C LEU A 11 -23.73 24.02 41.05
N PHE A 12 -24.89 24.53 40.59
CA PHE A 12 -26.17 23.83 40.67
C PHE A 12 -26.30 22.75 39.58
N ALA A 13 -25.70 22.97 38.39
CA ALA A 13 -25.66 22.00 37.31
C ALA A 13 -24.75 20.80 37.62
N LEU A 14 -23.64 21.01 38.34
CA LEU A 14 -22.72 19.94 38.74
C LEU A 14 -23.34 19.01 39.82
N LEU A 15 -24.15 19.57 40.73
CA LEU A 15 -24.87 18.79 41.74
C LEU A 15 -26.03 17.98 41.15
N LEU A 16 -26.69 18.45 40.07
CA LEU A 16 -27.71 17.68 39.36
C LEU A 16 -27.12 16.52 38.54
N ALA A 17 -25.92 16.69 37.97
CA ALA A 17 -25.25 15.64 37.19
C ALA A 17 -24.81 14.43 38.06
N ILE A 18 -24.60 14.63 39.36
CA ILE A 18 -24.21 13.57 40.30
C ILE A 18 -25.42 12.74 40.78
N PHE A 19 -26.64 13.30 40.78
CA PHE A 19 -27.86 12.61 41.25
C PHE A 19 -28.76 12.05 40.14
N ALA A 20 -28.53 12.41 38.88
CA ALA A 20 -29.28 11.90 37.73
C ALA A 20 -29.29 10.34 37.53
N PRO A 21 -28.26 9.57 37.94
CA PRO A 21 -28.27 8.11 37.77
C PRO A 21 -29.17 7.37 38.78
N LEU A 22 -29.52 8.00 39.91
CA LEU A 22 -30.34 7.40 40.96
C LEU A 22 -31.85 7.50 40.69
N VAL A 23 -32.27 8.42 39.82
CA VAL A 23 -33.69 8.66 39.50
C VAL A 23 -34.15 7.90 38.25
N THR A 24 -33.24 7.62 37.31
CA THR A 24 -33.54 6.88 36.07
C THR A 24 -33.67 5.37 36.26
N LEU A 25 -33.08 4.79 37.32
CA LEU A 25 -33.25 3.38 37.66
C LEU A 25 -34.61 3.05 38.30
N ALA A 26 -35.35 4.07 38.77
CA ALA A 26 -36.63 3.90 39.48
C ALA A 26 -37.88 3.97 38.57
N GLN A 27 -37.75 4.37 37.30
CA GLN A 27 -38.91 4.64 36.42
C GLN A 27 -39.11 3.68 35.23
N THR A 28 -38.17 2.78 34.92
CA THR A 28 -38.30 1.83 33.78
C THR A 28 -38.63 0.39 34.18
N GLY A 29 -38.92 0.12 35.45
CA GLY A 29 -39.26 -1.22 35.97
C GLY A 29 -40.68 -1.72 35.68
N SER A 30 -41.41 -1.11 34.75
CA SER A 30 -42.78 -1.53 34.42
C SER A 30 -42.89 -1.74 32.91
N VAL A 31 -43.19 -2.99 32.53
CA VAL A 31 -43.52 -3.50 31.17
C VAL A 31 -42.36 -4.24 30.45
N LEU A 32 -42.10 -5.49 30.88
CA LEU A 32 -42.22 -6.73 30.07
C LEU A 32 -41.48 -7.90 30.78
N PHE A 33 -42.24 -8.95 31.11
CA PHE A 33 -41.79 -10.18 31.77
C PHE A 33 -41.14 -11.17 30.78
N ALA A 34 -40.05 -11.84 31.17
CA ALA A 34 -39.98 -13.29 31.44
C ALA A 34 -38.54 -13.85 31.44
N VAL A 35 -38.32 -14.81 32.37
CA VAL A 35 -37.23 -15.80 32.50
C VAL A 35 -35.99 -15.42 33.35
N SER A 36 -35.62 -16.38 34.18
CA SER A 36 -34.89 -16.38 35.45
C SER A 36 -33.38 -16.16 35.38
N ALA A 37 -32.84 -15.31 36.27
CA ALA A 37 -31.65 -15.55 37.12
C ALA A 37 -31.13 -14.24 37.75
N THR A 38 -31.84 -13.61 38.70
CA THR A 38 -31.39 -12.31 39.24
C THR A 38 -31.71 -12.10 40.73
N GLU A 39 -30.91 -12.71 41.61
CA GLU A 39 -30.71 -12.18 42.98
C GLU A 39 -29.26 -11.71 43.23
N ASN A 40 -28.26 -12.22 42.48
CA ASN A 40 -26.84 -11.89 42.72
C ASN A 40 -26.32 -10.61 42.03
N ILE A 41 -27.01 -10.08 41.01
CA ILE A 41 -26.53 -8.92 40.23
C ILE A 41 -26.73 -7.60 41.00
N TRP A 42 -27.79 -7.49 41.80
CA TRP A 42 -28.08 -6.30 42.59
C TRP A 42 -27.11 -6.10 43.76
N LEU A 43 -26.73 -7.17 44.44
CA LEU A 43 -25.76 -7.14 45.55
C LEU A 43 -24.33 -6.83 45.06
N ALA A 44 -23.95 -7.32 43.87
CA ALA A 44 -22.67 -6.99 43.25
C ALA A 44 -22.62 -5.52 42.79
N GLY A 45 -23.67 -5.02 42.14
CA GLY A 45 -23.74 -3.61 41.71
C GLY A 45 -23.73 -2.61 42.86
N LEU A 46 -24.39 -2.92 43.98
CA LEU A 46 -24.38 -2.07 45.18
C LEU A 46 -23.00 -2.07 45.87
N ARG A 47 -22.32 -3.22 45.90
CA ARG A 47 -20.97 -3.36 46.44
C ARG A 47 -19.97 -2.54 45.64
N ASP A 48 -20.01 -2.63 44.32
CA ASP A 48 -19.02 -1.98 43.46
C ASP A 48 -19.21 -0.44 43.44
N ALA A 49 -20.47 0.04 43.52
CA ALA A 49 -20.78 1.48 43.68
C ALA A 49 -20.31 2.06 45.03
N LEU A 50 -20.45 1.31 46.13
CA LEU A 50 -19.95 1.70 47.46
C LEU A 50 -18.42 1.72 47.50
N THR A 51 -17.78 0.75 46.84
CA THR A 51 -16.31 0.64 46.78
C THR A 51 -15.70 1.77 45.94
N ALA A 52 -16.32 2.13 44.81
CA ALA A 52 -15.92 3.28 44.00
C ALA A 52 -16.06 4.61 44.77
N SER A 53 -17.11 4.76 45.59
CA SER A 53 -17.35 5.96 46.40
C SER A 53 -16.32 6.14 47.52
N LEU A 54 -15.90 5.04 48.15
CA LEU A 54 -14.90 5.03 49.23
C LEU A 54 -13.48 5.38 48.76
N VAL A 55 -13.14 5.07 47.51
CA VAL A 55 -11.83 5.36 46.91
C VAL A 55 -11.76 6.77 46.30
N SER A 56 -12.87 7.26 45.73
CA SER A 56 -12.90 8.52 44.96
C SER A 56 -12.93 9.77 45.85
N LEU A 57 -13.65 9.73 46.98
CA LEU A 57 -13.82 10.90 47.86
C LEU A 57 -12.50 11.45 48.45
N PRO A 58 -11.57 10.62 48.96
CA PRO A 58 -10.29 11.10 49.50
C PRO A 58 -9.39 11.73 48.43
N LEU A 59 -9.40 11.19 47.20
CA LEU A 59 -8.60 11.68 46.08
C LEU A 59 -9.11 13.03 45.57
N ILE A 60 -10.44 13.22 45.55
CA ILE A 60 -11.07 14.50 45.20
C ILE A 60 -10.75 15.58 46.25
N LEU A 61 -10.76 15.24 47.54
CA LEU A 61 -10.39 16.17 48.62
C LEU A 61 -8.89 16.54 48.58
N LEU A 62 -8.02 15.60 48.19
CA LEU A 62 -6.60 15.86 47.95
C LEU A 62 -6.38 16.78 46.74
N ALA A 63 -7.11 16.56 45.65
CA ALA A 63 -7.05 17.40 44.45
C ALA A 63 -7.54 18.83 44.72
N LEU A 64 -8.65 18.99 45.46
CA LEU A 64 -9.18 20.29 45.90
C LEU A 64 -8.21 21.02 46.85
N GLY A 65 -7.56 20.29 47.76
CA GLY A 65 -6.54 20.85 48.65
C GLY A 65 -5.25 21.26 47.92
N TRP A 66 -4.92 20.60 46.81
CA TRP A 66 -3.80 20.95 45.95
C TRP A 66 -4.10 22.15 45.05
N LEU A 67 -5.31 22.21 44.47
CA LEU A 67 -5.81 23.36 43.70
C LEU A 67 -5.88 24.64 44.56
N ALA A 68 -6.27 24.53 45.83
CA ALA A 68 -6.28 25.66 46.77
C ALA A 68 -4.86 26.18 47.13
N ARG A 69 -3.79 25.46 46.79
CA ARG A 69 -2.40 25.86 47.06
C ARG A 69 -1.68 26.48 45.87
N ARG A 70 -2.14 26.29 44.62
CA ARG A 70 -1.29 26.58 43.46
C ARG A 70 -1.42 27.99 42.88
N ASP A 71 -2.57 28.67 42.99
CA ASP A 71 -2.69 30.04 42.44
C ASP A 71 -3.57 30.97 43.29
N GLY A 72 -3.07 32.18 43.50
CA GLY A 72 -3.77 33.24 44.21
C GLY A 72 -4.99 33.72 43.45
N ILE A 73 -6.17 33.23 43.83
CA ILE A 73 -7.45 33.80 43.38
C ILE A 73 -7.60 35.20 43.97
N ARG A 74 -7.30 36.24 43.17
CA ARG A 74 -7.70 37.62 43.48
C ARG A 74 -9.18 37.79 43.11
N LEU A 75 -10.06 37.63 44.10
CA LEU A 75 -11.43 38.12 44.02
C LEU A 75 -11.41 39.65 44.07
N ALA A 76 -11.70 40.31 42.96
CA ALA A 76 -11.91 41.75 42.93
C ALA A 76 -13.19 42.09 43.70
N GLY A 77 -13.00 42.69 44.88
CA GLY A 77 -14.02 43.52 45.54
C GLY A 77 -14.91 42.82 46.55
N VAL A 78 -14.35 42.41 47.70
CA VAL A 78 -14.84 42.76 49.06
C VAL A 78 -13.64 42.64 49.98
N GLY A 79 -13.36 43.68 50.77
CA GLY A 79 -12.21 43.72 51.67
C GLY A 79 -12.36 42.74 52.83
N PHE A 80 -11.55 41.69 52.85
CA PHE A 80 -11.20 40.99 54.08
C PHE A 80 -9.70 40.68 54.07
N ARG A 81 -8.94 41.32 54.97
CA ARG A 81 -7.52 41.03 55.18
C ARG A 81 -7.41 39.78 56.05
N VAL A 82 -6.98 38.65 55.48
CA VAL A 82 -6.43 37.55 56.27
C VAL A 82 -4.92 37.74 56.36
N ARG A 83 -4.44 37.91 57.59
CA ARG A 83 -3.03 38.14 57.93
C ARG A 83 -2.26 36.82 57.73
N LEU A 84 -1.34 36.78 56.76
CA LEU A 84 -0.46 35.63 56.54
C LEU A 84 0.57 35.54 57.68
N TRP A 85 0.66 34.36 58.30
CA TRP A 85 1.64 34.00 59.33
C TRP A 85 3.02 33.72 58.69
N PRO A 86 4.16 34.03 59.34
CA PRO A 86 5.47 33.85 58.71
C PRO A 86 5.83 32.39 58.47
N ARG A 87 6.47 32.15 57.32
CA ARG A 87 7.11 30.88 56.94
C ARG A 87 8.36 30.66 57.81
N THR A 88 8.28 29.76 58.80
CA THR A 88 9.47 29.15 59.40
C THR A 88 9.47 27.64 59.19
N THR A 89 10.66 27.09 58.97
CA THR A 89 10.94 25.71 58.55
C THR A 89 10.65 24.64 59.63
N GLN A 90 10.18 25.03 60.82
CA GLN A 90 9.76 24.08 61.87
C GLN A 90 8.27 23.70 61.84
N GLY A 91 7.43 24.40 61.05
CA GLY A 91 6.00 24.07 60.92
C GLY A 91 5.67 22.91 59.97
N LYS A 92 6.64 22.45 59.16
CA LYS A 92 6.42 21.41 58.14
C LYS A 92 6.40 19.98 58.70
N LEU A 93 7.10 19.71 59.81
CA LEU A 93 7.22 18.35 60.36
C LEU A 93 6.04 17.91 61.25
N TRP A 94 5.32 18.85 61.89
CA TRP A 94 4.17 18.50 62.72
C TRP A 94 2.94 18.12 61.88
N MET A 95 2.73 18.79 60.74
CA MET A 95 1.56 18.57 59.88
C MET A 95 1.69 17.32 58.98
N GLN A 96 2.92 16.91 58.66
CA GLN A 96 3.16 15.63 57.96
C GLN A 96 2.94 14.41 58.87
N ARG A 97 3.10 14.54 60.19
CA ARG A 97 2.83 13.46 61.15
C ARG A 97 1.35 13.35 61.53
N ALA A 98 0.57 14.43 61.47
CA ALA A 98 -0.85 14.41 61.79
C ALA A 98 -1.75 13.82 60.67
N LEU A 99 -1.27 13.76 59.43
CA LEU A 99 -2.01 13.21 58.28
C LEU A 99 -1.60 11.77 57.89
N ALA A 100 -0.50 11.24 58.45
CA ALA A 100 -0.05 9.88 58.18
C ALA A 100 -0.73 8.81 59.06
N ALA A 101 -1.28 9.19 60.23
CA ALA A 101 -1.89 8.25 61.17
C ALA A 101 -3.23 7.62 60.70
N PRO A 102 -4.14 8.32 59.99
CA PRO A 102 -5.40 7.70 59.54
C PRO A 102 -5.22 6.83 58.28
N ALA A 103 -4.26 7.14 57.42
CA ALA A 103 -4.04 6.45 56.15
C ALA A 103 -3.43 5.05 56.34
N VAL A 104 -2.53 4.88 57.31
CA VAL A 104 -1.93 3.58 57.64
C VAL A 104 -2.92 2.66 58.38
N ALA A 105 -3.84 3.22 59.17
CA ALA A 105 -4.89 2.46 59.85
C ALA A 105 -5.94 1.89 58.87
N ALA A 106 -6.30 2.62 57.81
CA ALA A 106 -7.22 2.15 56.78
C ALA A 106 -6.62 1.03 55.90
N MET A 107 -5.30 1.08 55.66
CA MET A 107 -4.58 0.10 54.85
C MET A 107 -4.30 -1.21 55.61
N LEU A 108 -4.20 -1.17 56.94
CA LEU A 108 -4.03 -2.35 57.79
C LEU A 108 -5.36 -3.08 58.09
N TRP A 109 -6.50 -2.40 58.00
CA TRP A 109 -7.82 -3.00 58.25
C TRP A 109 -8.36 -3.77 57.03
N SER A 110 -7.88 -3.51 55.82
CA SER A 110 -8.19 -4.32 54.63
C SER A 110 -7.33 -5.58 54.51
N LEU A 111 -6.25 -5.71 55.29
CA LEU A 111 -5.35 -6.86 55.28
C LEU A 111 -5.61 -7.86 56.43
N VAL A 112 -6.40 -7.50 57.45
CA VAL A 112 -6.65 -8.36 58.62
C VAL A 112 -8.12 -8.32 59.06
N GLY A 113 -8.96 -9.14 58.42
CA GLY A 113 -10.09 -9.81 59.09
C GLY A 113 -11.41 -9.91 58.30
N PRO A 114 -12.15 -11.04 58.34
CA PRO A 114 -11.91 -12.28 59.09
C PRO A 114 -11.77 -13.53 58.19
N VAL A 115 -10.59 -14.14 58.26
CA VAL A 115 -10.43 -15.60 58.24
C VAL A 115 -10.87 -16.10 59.63
N ALA A 116 -12.16 -16.38 59.81
CA ALA A 116 -12.67 -17.10 61.00
C ALA A 116 -14.15 -17.51 60.82
N ALA A 117 -14.42 -18.47 59.93
CA ALA A 117 -15.54 -19.41 60.07
C ALA A 117 -15.50 -20.42 58.90
N THR A 118 -14.83 -21.55 59.09
CA THR A 118 -15.14 -22.88 58.51
C THR A 118 -13.97 -23.83 58.77
N GLN A 119 -13.91 -24.38 59.98
CA GLN A 119 -13.29 -25.69 60.20
C GLN A 119 -14.36 -26.60 60.82
N ALA A 120 -14.68 -27.67 60.07
CA ALA A 120 -15.45 -28.89 60.35
C ALA A 120 -16.30 -29.15 59.08
N ALA A 121 -16.05 -30.15 58.24
CA ALA A 121 -15.64 -31.51 58.54
C ALA A 121 -14.69 -32.08 57.48
N SER A 122 -13.65 -32.75 57.97
CA SER A 122 -12.85 -33.72 57.23
C SER A 122 -13.66 -34.98 56.97
N VAL A 123 -13.91 -35.31 55.70
CA VAL A 123 -14.29 -36.67 55.27
C VAL A 123 -13.25 -37.10 54.23
N ALA A 124 -12.56 -38.20 54.53
CA ALA A 124 -11.58 -38.83 53.66
C ALA A 124 -12.19 -39.24 52.32
N PRO A 125 -11.44 -39.24 51.20
CA PRO A 125 -11.91 -39.86 49.97
C PRO A 125 -11.96 -41.37 50.17
N PRO A 126 -13.04 -42.08 49.81
CA PRO A 126 -12.98 -43.52 49.70
C PRO A 126 -12.10 -43.86 48.48
N ALA A 127 -11.01 -44.58 48.76
CA ALA A 127 -10.31 -45.34 47.76
C ALA A 127 -11.27 -46.40 47.19
N GLY A 128 -11.57 -46.31 45.90
CA GLY A 128 -12.31 -47.34 45.18
C GLY A 128 -13.29 -46.77 44.16
N LEU A 129 -12.79 -46.50 42.96
CA LEU A 129 -13.46 -46.76 41.67
C LEU A 129 -12.51 -46.36 40.54
N LEU A 130 -11.49 -47.19 40.33
CA LEU A 130 -10.92 -47.39 39.01
C LEU A 130 -11.97 -48.12 38.18
N ALA A 131 -12.75 -47.36 37.43
CA ALA A 131 -13.51 -47.87 36.29
C ALA A 131 -13.60 -46.72 35.29
N GLY A 132 -13.02 -46.93 34.11
CA GLY A 132 -13.01 -45.95 33.03
C GLY A 132 -14.43 -45.48 32.73
N ALA A 133 -14.71 -44.23 33.06
CA ALA A 133 -15.75 -43.49 32.40
C ALA A 133 -15.10 -42.89 31.14
N ALA A 134 -15.38 -43.51 30.00
CA ALA A 134 -15.20 -42.85 28.72
C ALA A 134 -15.73 -41.42 28.84
N ALA A 135 -14.91 -40.44 28.47
CA ALA A 135 -15.33 -39.05 28.37
C ALA A 135 -16.66 -39.03 27.59
N ALA A 136 -17.73 -38.60 28.26
CA ALA A 136 -18.97 -38.33 27.58
C ALA A 136 -18.66 -37.32 26.46
N PRO A 137 -19.11 -37.55 25.21
CA PRO A 137 -18.87 -36.59 24.15
C PRO A 137 -19.59 -35.30 24.57
N LEU A 138 -18.80 -34.27 24.87
CA LEU A 138 -19.30 -32.92 24.91
C LEU A 138 -19.83 -32.66 23.50
N ASN A 139 -21.14 -32.48 23.36
CA ASN A 139 -21.78 -32.15 22.08
C ASN A 139 -21.24 -30.80 21.62
N GLY A 140 -20.14 -30.87 20.89
CA GLY A 140 -19.52 -29.73 20.26
C GLY A 140 -20.36 -29.22 19.09
N ASN A 141 -19.91 -28.14 18.48
CA ASN A 141 -20.38 -27.68 17.19
C ASN A 141 -20.10 -28.83 16.19
N THR A 142 -21.10 -29.68 15.97
CA THR A 142 -20.92 -31.08 15.55
C THR A 142 -20.74 -31.22 14.03
N CYS A 143 -20.40 -30.13 13.33
CA CYS A 143 -20.35 -30.13 11.87
C CYS A 143 -21.65 -30.72 11.25
N THR A 144 -22.79 -30.37 11.85
CA THR A 144 -24.11 -30.97 11.57
C THR A 144 -24.81 -30.41 10.33
N GLY A 145 -24.16 -29.47 9.62
CA GLY A 145 -24.70 -28.81 8.41
C GLY A 145 -24.62 -29.64 7.12
N GLY A 146 -23.99 -30.82 7.15
CA GLY A 146 -23.92 -31.72 5.97
C GLY A 146 -22.92 -31.32 4.89
N GLY A 147 -22.09 -30.30 5.09
CA GLY A 147 -20.97 -29.96 4.20
C GLY A 147 -19.78 -30.90 4.33
N PHE A 148 -18.79 -30.75 3.44
CA PHE A 148 -17.63 -31.64 3.42
C PHE A 148 -16.71 -31.38 4.62
N GLU A 149 -16.17 -32.45 5.21
CA GLU A 149 -15.12 -32.33 6.24
C GLU A 149 -13.78 -32.03 5.56
N ARG A 150 -13.26 -30.81 5.76
CA ARG A 150 -11.94 -30.39 5.28
C ARG A 150 -10.93 -30.53 6.41
N VAL A 151 -10.01 -31.48 6.23
CA VAL A 151 -9.01 -31.82 7.24
C VAL A 151 -7.64 -31.30 6.83
N TYR A 152 -7.01 -30.52 7.70
CA TYR A 152 -5.62 -30.06 7.56
C TYR A 152 -4.78 -30.59 8.72
N ASN A 153 -3.60 -31.15 8.41
CA ASN A 153 -2.59 -31.48 9.42
C ASN A 153 -1.58 -30.34 9.44
N VAL A 154 -1.59 -29.56 10.53
CA VAL A 154 -0.84 -28.32 10.67
C VAL A 154 0.13 -28.46 11.84
N SER A 155 1.38 -28.07 11.63
CA SER A 155 2.37 -27.95 12.70
C SER A 155 2.69 -26.47 12.97
N ALA A 156 2.92 -26.12 14.23
CA ALA A 156 3.65 -24.90 14.58
C ALA A 156 5.13 -25.23 14.76
N ILE A 157 6.00 -24.50 14.07
CA ILE A 157 7.44 -24.71 14.08
C ILE A 157 8.21 -23.40 14.26
N HIS A 158 9.38 -23.48 14.88
CA HIS A 158 10.38 -22.41 14.83
C HIS A 158 11.02 -22.43 13.44
N VAL A 159 11.26 -21.26 12.86
CA VAL A 159 11.89 -21.07 11.54
C VAL A 159 12.75 -19.81 11.59
N ASP A 160 13.99 -19.90 11.14
CA ASP A 160 14.77 -18.72 10.75
C ASP A 160 14.21 -18.16 9.43
N ILE A 161 13.40 -17.10 9.49
CA ILE A 161 12.60 -16.62 8.36
C ILE A 161 13.46 -15.70 7.48
N PRO A 162 13.80 -16.06 6.24
CA PRO A 162 14.40 -15.14 5.30
C PRO A 162 13.37 -14.11 4.81
N LEU A 163 13.75 -12.83 4.84
CA LEU A 163 12.89 -11.69 4.51
C LEU A 163 13.05 -11.24 3.06
N ASN A 164 14.25 -11.30 2.49
CA ASN A 164 14.54 -10.83 1.14
C ASN A 164 15.74 -11.50 0.47
N GLN A 165 15.99 -11.13 -0.78
CA GLN A 165 17.08 -11.68 -1.60
C GLN A 165 18.46 -11.21 -1.15
N PHE A 166 18.55 -10.10 -0.39
CA PHE A 166 19.80 -9.61 0.23
C PHE A 166 20.28 -10.52 1.37
N GLY A 167 19.41 -11.39 1.87
CA GLY A 167 19.67 -12.35 2.92
C GLY A 167 19.34 -11.84 4.32
N ASP A 168 18.56 -10.76 4.42
CA ASP A 168 18.00 -10.33 5.70
C ASP A 168 17.07 -11.41 6.25
N HIS A 169 17.09 -11.59 7.57
CA HIS A 169 16.34 -12.67 8.20
C HIS A 169 15.94 -12.38 9.65
N ASP A 170 14.87 -13.06 10.09
CA ASP A 170 14.41 -13.11 11.49
C ASP A 170 14.67 -14.50 12.09
N PRO A 171 15.75 -14.66 12.89
CA PRO A 171 16.08 -15.94 13.52
C PRO A 171 15.15 -16.32 14.67
N ALA A 172 14.26 -15.43 15.13
CA ALA A 172 13.27 -15.71 16.17
C ALA A 172 11.92 -16.15 15.60
N GLY A 173 11.85 -16.38 14.28
CA GLY A 173 10.63 -16.63 13.54
C GLY A 173 9.86 -17.89 13.95
N TYR A 174 8.54 -17.82 13.79
CA TYR A 174 7.61 -18.92 13.97
C TYR A 174 6.67 -19.00 12.78
N MET A 175 6.28 -20.22 12.43
CA MET A 175 5.44 -20.47 11.25
C MET A 175 4.44 -21.59 11.52
N TYR A 176 3.21 -21.42 11.02
CA TYR A 176 2.31 -22.52 10.78
C TYR A 176 2.63 -23.16 9.43
N VAL A 177 2.67 -24.49 9.37
CA VAL A 177 3.01 -25.21 8.14
C VAL A 177 2.14 -26.46 8.02
N LEU A 178 1.79 -26.85 6.80
CA LEU A 178 1.22 -28.18 6.57
C LEU A 178 2.31 -29.23 6.82
N ASP A 179 1.96 -30.33 7.51
CA ASP A 179 2.94 -31.36 7.87
C ASP A 179 3.73 -31.90 6.67
N GLU A 180 3.10 -31.96 5.49
CA GLU A 180 3.72 -32.41 4.24
C GLU A 180 4.76 -31.43 3.66
N ASN A 181 4.78 -30.18 4.10
CA ASN A 181 5.68 -29.13 3.62
C ASN A 181 6.86 -28.84 4.57
N ILE A 182 6.95 -29.52 5.73
CA ILE A 182 8.00 -29.27 6.72
C ILE A 182 9.40 -29.44 6.11
N ASP A 183 9.63 -30.49 5.32
CA ASP A 183 10.96 -30.76 4.73
C ASP A 183 11.36 -29.67 3.73
N ALA A 184 10.41 -29.14 2.95
CA ALA A 184 10.64 -28.03 2.03
C ALA A 184 10.95 -26.73 2.79
N VAL A 185 10.26 -26.46 3.89
CA VAL A 185 10.55 -25.33 4.78
C VAL A 185 11.96 -25.41 5.36
N ARG A 186 12.38 -26.60 5.85
CA ARG A 186 13.74 -26.79 6.37
C ARG A 186 14.82 -26.64 5.29
N ALA A 187 14.54 -27.07 4.07
CA ALA A 187 15.44 -26.87 2.94
C ALA A 187 15.61 -25.37 2.62
N GLN A 188 14.50 -24.61 2.58
CA GLN A 188 14.59 -23.17 2.35
C GLN A 188 15.29 -22.45 3.50
N GLU A 189 14.95 -22.75 4.75
CA GLU A 189 15.58 -22.19 5.97
C GLU A 189 17.11 -22.39 5.94
N ALA A 190 17.58 -23.58 5.55
CA ALA A 190 19.02 -23.87 5.44
C ALA A 190 19.71 -23.08 4.32
N SER A 191 19.02 -22.77 3.23
CA SER A 191 19.57 -22.00 2.10
C SER A 191 19.44 -20.49 2.30
N ARG A 192 18.44 -20.04 3.05
CA ARG A 192 17.95 -18.65 3.17
C ARG A 192 17.66 -17.96 1.82
N GLN A 193 17.51 -18.72 0.75
CA GLN A 193 17.16 -18.17 -0.57
C GLN A 193 15.64 -17.95 -0.66
N VAL A 194 15.24 -16.82 -1.24
CA VAL A 194 13.84 -16.48 -1.49
C VAL A 194 13.66 -16.13 -2.96
N SER A 195 12.47 -16.36 -3.48
CA SER A 195 12.14 -15.97 -4.84
C SER A 195 11.65 -14.51 -4.89
N PRO A 196 11.92 -13.78 -5.99
CA PRO A 196 11.23 -12.54 -6.27
C PRO A 196 9.72 -12.76 -6.30
N GLY A 197 8.95 -11.85 -5.70
CA GLY A 197 7.49 -11.91 -5.73
C GLY A 197 6.83 -12.91 -4.78
N LEU A 198 7.55 -13.46 -3.79
CA LEU A 198 7.17 -14.59 -2.91
C LEU A 198 6.91 -15.94 -3.61
N ARG A 199 6.18 -15.92 -4.73
CA ARG A 199 5.81 -17.10 -5.56
C ARG A 199 5.48 -18.33 -4.70
N ASP A 200 6.11 -19.47 -4.99
CA ASP A 200 5.88 -20.75 -4.30
C ASP A 200 6.92 -21.05 -3.21
N ASP A 201 7.54 -20.02 -2.63
CA ASP A 201 8.49 -20.20 -1.52
C ASP A 201 7.85 -21.00 -0.37
N PRO A 202 8.49 -22.08 0.14
CA PRO A 202 7.95 -22.85 1.25
C PRO A 202 7.71 -22.05 2.54
N ILE A 203 8.57 -21.09 2.86
CA ILE A 203 8.45 -20.20 4.03
C ILE A 203 7.57 -19.02 3.66
N GLN A 204 6.27 -19.16 3.91
CA GLN A 204 5.24 -18.15 3.71
C GLN A 204 4.14 -18.33 4.77
N ALA A 205 3.34 -17.30 5.05
CA ALA A 205 2.23 -17.44 6.00
C ALA A 205 1.23 -18.50 5.52
N LEU A 206 0.76 -19.37 6.42
CA LEU A 206 -0.16 -20.43 6.05
C LEU A 206 -1.53 -19.86 5.67
N VAL A 207 -1.92 -20.07 4.42
CA VAL A 207 -3.26 -19.78 3.92
C VAL A 207 -3.97 -21.08 3.61
N ILE A 208 -4.99 -21.43 4.39
CA ILE A 208 -5.87 -22.60 4.13
C ILE A 208 -7.23 -22.12 3.62
N ARG A 209 -7.94 -22.98 2.89
CA ARG A 209 -9.24 -22.63 2.28
C ARG A 209 -10.34 -23.60 2.70
N ALA A 210 -11.55 -23.08 2.83
CA ALA A 210 -12.77 -23.89 2.97
C ALA A 210 -13.91 -23.23 2.20
N ASN A 211 -14.92 -23.99 1.79
CA ASN A 211 -16.10 -23.39 1.19
C ASN A 211 -17.12 -23.09 2.29
N LEU A 212 -17.97 -22.10 2.04
CA LEU A 212 -19.15 -21.85 2.86
C LEU A 212 -20.00 -23.12 3.01
N GLY A 213 -20.28 -23.48 4.26
CA GLY A 213 -21.02 -24.68 4.66
C GLY A 213 -20.16 -25.91 4.99
N ASP A 214 -18.85 -25.89 4.70
CA ASP A 214 -17.93 -26.98 5.07
C ASP A 214 -17.66 -27.04 6.58
N CYS A 215 -17.16 -28.20 7.03
CA CYS A 215 -16.62 -28.42 8.36
C CYS A 215 -15.09 -28.37 8.32
N LEU A 216 -14.49 -27.36 8.95
CA LEU A 216 -13.04 -27.24 9.03
C LEU A 216 -12.51 -28.00 10.24
N VAL A 217 -11.53 -28.87 10.00
CA VAL A 217 -10.85 -29.67 11.03
C VAL A 217 -9.35 -29.50 10.90
N VAL A 218 -8.71 -29.03 11.96
CA VAL A 218 -7.26 -28.86 12.00
C VAL A 218 -6.68 -29.79 13.05
N ASN A 219 -5.92 -30.78 12.62
CA ASN A 219 -5.08 -31.59 13.49
C ASN A 219 -3.78 -30.83 13.71
N PHE A 220 -3.67 -30.16 14.85
CA PHE A 220 -2.59 -29.27 15.19
C PHE A 220 -1.52 -29.96 16.03
N THR A 221 -0.29 -30.03 15.52
CA THR A 221 0.88 -30.53 16.24
C THR A 221 1.75 -29.34 16.70
N ASN A 222 1.94 -29.19 18.00
CA ASN A 222 2.88 -28.20 18.51
C ASN A 222 4.30 -28.77 18.52
N ARG A 223 5.18 -28.27 17.64
CA ARG A 223 6.60 -28.65 17.60
C ARG A 223 7.51 -27.57 18.18
N LEU A 224 6.95 -26.58 18.88
CA LEU A 224 7.69 -25.58 19.64
C LEU A 224 8.10 -26.11 21.02
N ASN A 225 8.96 -25.36 21.71
CA ASN A 225 9.37 -25.63 23.09
C ASN A 225 8.43 -24.99 24.14
N THR A 226 7.41 -24.27 23.69
CA THR A 226 6.39 -23.58 24.51
C THR A 226 5.01 -23.99 24.03
N ASP A 227 3.99 -23.81 24.87
CA ASP A 227 2.60 -24.04 24.47
C ASP A 227 2.25 -23.20 23.24
N ALA A 228 1.42 -23.75 22.35
CA ALA A 228 0.94 -23.07 21.17
C ALA A 228 -0.52 -23.45 20.89
N SER A 229 -1.22 -22.62 20.14
CA SER A 229 -2.59 -22.91 19.72
C SER A 229 -2.85 -22.44 18.29
N ILE A 230 -4.05 -22.67 17.79
CA ILE A 230 -4.60 -22.00 16.62
C ILE A 230 -6.00 -21.52 16.97
N SER A 231 -6.29 -20.25 16.71
CA SER A 231 -7.59 -19.64 16.95
C SER A 231 -7.97 -18.78 15.75
N ILE A 232 -9.11 -19.09 15.12
CA ILE A 232 -9.63 -18.38 13.95
C ILE A 232 -10.62 -17.32 14.42
N GLN A 233 -10.32 -16.06 14.12
CA GLN A 233 -11.17 -14.94 14.52
C GLN A 233 -12.41 -14.85 13.64
N GLY A 234 -13.54 -14.44 14.22
CA GLY A 234 -14.79 -14.22 13.48
C GLY A 234 -15.63 -15.48 13.22
N LEU A 235 -15.13 -16.69 13.53
CA LEU A 235 -15.89 -17.94 13.37
C LEU A 235 -16.40 -18.50 14.70
N PRO A 236 -17.57 -19.16 14.70
CA PRO A 236 -18.10 -19.83 15.90
C PRO A 236 -17.31 -21.11 16.22
N TYR A 237 -16.95 -21.28 17.49
CA TYR A 237 -16.23 -22.45 17.99
C TYR A 237 -16.78 -22.91 19.34
N THR A 238 -16.42 -24.12 19.74
CA THR A 238 -16.66 -24.65 21.10
C THR A 238 -15.47 -24.38 21.99
N VAL A 239 -15.68 -24.39 23.31
CA VAL A 239 -14.64 -24.05 24.30
C VAL A 239 -13.37 -24.89 24.19
N ASP A 240 -13.47 -26.15 23.73
CA ASP A 240 -12.36 -27.07 23.46
C ASP A 240 -11.61 -26.76 22.16
N SER A 241 -12.21 -26.01 21.24
CA SER A 241 -11.59 -25.51 20.00
C SER A 241 -11.25 -24.01 20.04
N ALA A 242 -11.26 -23.40 21.23
CA ALA A 242 -11.04 -21.96 21.37
C ALA A 242 -9.58 -21.53 21.13
N GLY A 243 -8.63 -22.46 21.30
CA GLY A 243 -7.20 -22.17 21.28
C GLY A 243 -6.79 -21.21 22.41
N SER A 244 -7.46 -21.29 23.56
CA SER A 244 -7.29 -20.39 24.72
C SER A 244 -7.50 -21.12 26.06
N GLN A 245 -7.13 -20.44 27.15
CA GLN A 245 -7.45 -20.85 28.52
C GLN A 245 -8.09 -19.66 29.28
N VAL A 246 -9.36 -19.37 28.99
CA VAL A 246 -10.09 -18.23 29.57
C VAL A 246 -10.86 -18.64 30.82
N GLY A 247 -10.55 -18.04 31.97
CA GLY A 247 -11.28 -18.28 33.23
C GLY A 247 -11.24 -19.75 33.66
N HIS A 248 -12.42 -20.37 33.81
CA HIS A 248 -12.57 -21.79 34.17
C HIS A 248 -12.75 -22.73 32.97
N ASN A 249 -12.60 -22.22 31.74
CA ASN A 249 -12.68 -23.08 30.56
C ASN A 249 -11.50 -24.06 30.52
N PRO A 250 -11.68 -25.27 29.96
CA PRO A 250 -10.58 -26.20 29.75
C PRO A 250 -9.44 -25.57 28.95
N ASN A 251 -8.20 -25.94 29.27
CA ASN A 251 -7.05 -25.57 28.46
C ASN A 251 -7.17 -26.21 27.07
N SER A 252 -7.17 -25.38 26.02
CA SER A 252 -7.19 -25.81 24.62
C SER A 252 -5.90 -25.44 23.88
N PHE A 253 -4.79 -25.24 24.60
CA PHE A 253 -3.43 -25.18 24.05
C PHE A 253 -2.87 -26.58 23.82
N ALA A 254 -2.06 -26.74 22.78
CA ALA A 254 -1.20 -27.90 22.63
C ALA A 254 0.13 -27.65 23.36
N ALA A 255 0.46 -28.53 24.30
CA ALA A 255 1.79 -28.53 24.93
C ALA A 255 2.88 -28.95 23.91
N PRO A 256 4.17 -28.69 24.19
CA PRO A 256 5.27 -29.16 23.34
C PRO A 256 5.17 -30.65 22.99
N GLY A 257 5.18 -30.96 21.69
CA GLY A 257 5.06 -32.32 21.14
C GLY A 257 3.63 -32.88 21.12
N GLN A 258 2.63 -32.14 21.61
CA GLN A 258 1.24 -32.59 21.67
C GLN A 258 0.52 -32.36 20.34
N LEU A 259 -0.36 -33.30 20.00
CA LEU A 259 -1.39 -33.17 18.96
C LEU A 259 -2.74 -32.82 19.61
N ILE A 260 -3.42 -31.80 19.12
CA ILE A 260 -4.81 -31.45 19.45
C ILE A 260 -5.60 -31.23 18.16
N THR A 261 -6.88 -31.58 18.16
CA THR A 261 -7.77 -31.31 17.02
C THR A 261 -8.69 -30.13 17.32
N TYR A 262 -8.68 -29.13 16.45
CA TYR A 262 -9.63 -28.01 16.46
C TYR A 262 -10.70 -28.19 15.39
N ARG A 263 -11.93 -27.78 15.68
CA ARG A 263 -13.07 -27.87 14.76
C ARG A 263 -13.85 -26.56 14.67
N TRP A 264 -14.16 -26.13 13.46
CA TRP A 264 -15.00 -24.98 13.16
C TRP A 264 -16.06 -25.34 12.12
N SER A 265 -17.31 -24.98 12.40
CA SER A 265 -18.36 -25.00 11.38
C SER A 265 -18.29 -23.69 10.61
N THR A 266 -18.10 -23.76 9.29
CA THR A 266 -18.14 -22.56 8.45
C THR A 266 -19.60 -22.12 8.24
N PRO A 267 -19.87 -20.82 8.12
CA PRO A 267 -21.20 -20.31 7.84
C PRO A 267 -21.70 -20.74 6.46
N THR A 268 -23.02 -20.89 6.32
CA THR A 268 -23.69 -21.12 5.03
C THR A 268 -24.17 -19.83 4.36
N ASP A 269 -24.04 -18.68 5.04
CA ASP A 269 -24.40 -17.38 4.50
C ASP A 269 -23.38 -16.95 3.42
N PRO A 270 -23.78 -16.71 2.16
CA PRO A 270 -22.92 -16.18 1.10
C PRO A 270 -22.20 -14.88 1.48
N ASN A 271 -22.78 -14.09 2.40
CA ASN A 271 -22.16 -12.85 2.86
C ASN A 271 -20.90 -13.08 3.70
N ALA A 272 -20.69 -14.29 4.21
CA ALA A 272 -19.50 -14.67 4.97
C ALA A 272 -18.30 -15.10 4.11
N GLU A 273 -18.39 -15.07 2.77
CA GLU A 273 -17.21 -15.20 1.91
C GLU A 273 -16.19 -14.09 2.27
N GLY A 274 -14.94 -14.47 2.49
CA GLY A 274 -13.89 -13.54 2.90
C GLY A 274 -12.71 -14.21 3.60
N ALA A 275 -11.76 -13.39 4.06
CA ALA A 275 -10.60 -13.84 4.81
C ALA A 275 -10.77 -13.69 6.32
N TYR A 276 -10.27 -14.69 7.03
CA TYR A 276 -10.36 -14.86 8.47
C TYR A 276 -8.97 -15.12 9.03
N TYR A 277 -8.47 -14.14 9.78
CA TYR A 277 -7.18 -14.22 10.41
C TYR A 277 -7.15 -15.27 11.52
N PHE A 278 -6.07 -16.06 11.58
CA PHE A 278 -5.80 -16.96 12.70
C PHE A 278 -4.39 -16.82 13.25
N ARG A 279 -4.23 -17.14 14.53
CA ARG A 279 -2.95 -17.06 15.25
C ARG A 279 -2.91 -17.95 16.47
N SER A 280 -1.74 -18.02 17.10
CA SER A 280 -1.58 -18.57 18.45
C SER A 280 -2.19 -17.56 19.42
N HIS A 281 -3.28 -17.96 20.09
CA HIS A 281 -4.04 -17.06 20.95
C HIS A 281 -3.77 -17.37 22.41
N GLY A 282 -3.35 -16.38 23.19
CA GLY A 282 -3.19 -16.51 24.64
C GLY A 282 -1.96 -17.31 25.13
N ALA A 283 -1.37 -18.19 24.32
CA ALA A 283 -0.18 -18.95 24.70
C ALA A 283 1.08 -18.08 24.80
N SER A 284 1.35 -17.27 23.78
CA SER A 284 2.41 -16.25 23.82
C SER A 284 2.15 -15.17 22.77
N ARG A 285 2.32 -13.90 23.16
CA ARG A 285 2.31 -12.79 22.21
C ARG A 285 3.54 -12.81 21.29
N GLN A 286 4.69 -13.24 21.83
CA GLN A 286 5.96 -13.26 21.10
C GLN A 286 5.96 -14.23 19.91
N GLN A 287 5.18 -15.30 20.00
CA GLN A 287 5.00 -16.21 18.85
C GLN A 287 4.35 -15.48 17.66
N VAL A 288 3.37 -14.61 17.93
CA VAL A 288 2.60 -13.89 16.88
C VAL A 288 3.42 -12.76 16.28
N THR A 289 4.13 -11.98 17.10
CA THR A 289 4.99 -10.89 16.62
C THR A 289 6.08 -11.39 15.68
N HIS A 290 6.59 -12.60 15.92
CA HIS A 290 7.58 -13.26 15.06
C HIS A 290 6.99 -14.25 14.05
N GLY A 291 5.70 -14.12 13.72
CA GLY A 291 5.15 -14.77 12.52
C GLY A 291 4.15 -15.90 12.74
N LEU A 292 3.83 -16.36 13.96
CA LEU A 292 2.87 -17.46 14.19
C LEU A 292 1.41 -17.02 13.99
N PHE A 293 1.09 -16.72 12.73
CA PHE A 293 -0.20 -16.32 12.20
C PHE A 293 -0.43 -16.90 10.80
N GLY A 294 -1.67 -16.83 10.34
CA GLY A 294 -2.07 -17.23 8.99
C GLY A 294 -3.50 -16.82 8.69
N GLY A 295 -4.04 -17.32 7.59
CA GLY A 295 -5.37 -16.97 7.10
C GLY A 295 -6.19 -18.20 6.71
N LEU A 296 -7.46 -18.21 7.11
CA LEU A 296 -8.48 -19.04 6.49
C LEU A 296 -9.22 -18.17 5.48
N VAL A 297 -9.32 -18.62 4.22
CA VAL A 297 -10.23 -18.01 3.27
C VAL A 297 -11.47 -18.88 3.12
N LEU A 298 -12.64 -18.27 3.28
CA LEU A 298 -13.92 -18.88 2.97
C LEU A 298 -14.35 -18.50 1.56
N GLU A 299 -14.42 -19.51 0.70
CA GLU A 299 -14.79 -19.39 -0.71
C GLU A 299 -16.27 -19.72 -0.94
N PRO A 300 -16.84 -19.36 -2.11
CA PRO A 300 -18.20 -19.73 -2.46
C PRO A 300 -18.47 -21.24 -2.34
N ALA A 301 -19.70 -21.59 -1.99
CA ALA A 301 -20.10 -22.98 -1.77
C ALA A 301 -19.83 -23.85 -3.01
N GLY A 302 -19.07 -24.94 -2.82
CA GLY A 302 -18.73 -25.89 -3.89
C GLY A 302 -17.50 -25.53 -4.73
N SER A 303 -16.83 -24.41 -4.46
CA SER A 303 -15.63 -23.99 -5.20
C SER A 303 -14.49 -25.00 -5.13
N SER A 304 -13.68 -25.02 -6.19
CA SER A 304 -12.38 -25.69 -6.22
C SER A 304 -11.24 -24.68 -6.27
N TYR A 305 -10.07 -25.05 -5.73
CA TYR A 305 -8.91 -24.16 -5.59
C TYR A 305 -7.77 -24.69 -6.45
N LEU A 306 -7.34 -23.89 -7.41
CA LEU A 306 -6.36 -24.29 -8.41
C LEU A 306 -5.10 -23.43 -8.29
N HIS A 307 -3.95 -24.06 -8.48
CA HIS A 307 -2.66 -23.39 -8.51
C HIS A 307 -2.60 -22.34 -9.62
N PRO A 308 -2.09 -21.11 -9.35
CA PRO A 308 -2.10 -20.02 -10.33
C PRO A 308 -1.26 -20.29 -11.58
N GLU A 309 -0.19 -21.09 -11.46
CA GLU A 309 0.68 -21.43 -12.61
C GLU A 309 0.26 -22.72 -13.34
N THR A 310 -0.17 -23.75 -12.62
CA THR A 310 -0.32 -25.12 -13.18
C THR A 310 -1.77 -25.57 -13.31
N ARG A 311 -2.72 -24.82 -12.74
CA ARG A 311 -4.13 -25.20 -12.54
C ARG A 311 -4.36 -26.53 -11.81
N GLN A 312 -3.34 -27.10 -11.18
CA GLN A 312 -3.53 -28.31 -10.38
C GLN A 312 -4.26 -27.97 -9.07
N PRO A 313 -5.06 -28.89 -8.50
CA PRO A 313 -5.69 -28.67 -7.21
C PRO A 313 -4.65 -28.35 -6.13
N MET A 314 -4.93 -27.34 -5.29
CA MET A 314 -4.04 -26.92 -4.20
C MET A 314 -4.72 -26.96 -2.84
N LYS A 315 -3.94 -27.12 -1.77
CA LYS A 315 -4.42 -27.12 -0.38
C LYS A 315 -4.17 -25.80 0.36
N SER A 316 -3.08 -25.12 0.04
CA SER A 316 -2.66 -23.88 0.69
C SER A 316 -1.83 -23.01 -0.24
N GLY A 317 -1.81 -21.71 0.01
CA GLY A 317 -0.97 -20.75 -0.73
C GLY A 317 -1.60 -19.37 -0.78
N TRP A 318 -0.78 -18.32 -0.90
CA TRP A 318 -1.24 -16.95 -0.92
C TRP A 318 -1.91 -16.54 -2.24
N GLU A 319 -1.59 -17.19 -3.35
CA GLU A 319 -2.28 -17.05 -4.64
C GLU A 319 -3.17 -18.25 -4.92
N ALA A 320 -4.30 -18.04 -5.59
CA ALA A 320 -5.14 -19.11 -6.11
C ALA A 320 -5.97 -18.66 -7.31
N ILE A 321 -6.38 -19.63 -8.12
CA ILE A 321 -7.54 -19.50 -9.01
C ILE A 321 -8.71 -20.20 -8.30
N ILE A 322 -9.80 -19.47 -8.08
CA ILE A 322 -11.02 -20.01 -7.49
C ILE A 322 -11.99 -20.29 -8.63
N GLN A 323 -12.32 -21.57 -8.80
CA GLN A 323 -13.35 -21.99 -9.73
C GLN A 323 -14.69 -22.08 -8.97
N ASP A 324 -15.59 -21.14 -9.24
CA ASP A 324 -16.90 -21.06 -8.58
C ASP A 324 -17.96 -21.75 -9.45
N PRO A 325 -18.55 -22.88 -9.02
CA PRO A 325 -19.54 -23.60 -9.81
C PRO A 325 -20.85 -22.82 -10.03
N ASN A 326 -21.09 -21.76 -9.27
CA ASN A 326 -22.31 -20.94 -9.34
C ASN A 326 -22.05 -19.48 -9.75
N GLY A 327 -20.78 -19.13 -10.01
CA GLY A 327 -20.32 -17.77 -10.25
C GLY A 327 -19.36 -17.70 -11.44
N VAL A 328 -18.50 -16.69 -11.41
CA VAL A 328 -17.35 -16.58 -12.32
C VAL A 328 -16.13 -17.15 -11.64
N ASP A 329 -15.20 -17.71 -12.41
CA ASP A 329 -13.89 -18.00 -11.87
C ASP A 329 -13.18 -16.67 -11.59
N PHE A 330 -12.37 -16.63 -10.55
CA PHE A 330 -11.61 -15.43 -10.21
C PHE A 330 -10.23 -15.75 -9.69
N ARG A 331 -9.33 -14.79 -9.87
CA ARG A 331 -8.00 -14.82 -9.30
C ARG A 331 -8.01 -14.24 -7.90
N GLU A 332 -7.33 -14.90 -6.99
CA GLU A 332 -7.23 -14.50 -5.59
C GLU A 332 -5.79 -14.25 -5.16
N PHE A 333 -5.60 -13.17 -4.42
CA PHE A 333 -4.36 -12.87 -3.71
C PHE A 333 -4.61 -12.66 -2.22
N VAL A 334 -3.80 -13.25 -1.36
CA VAL A 334 -3.91 -13.13 0.10
C VAL A 334 -2.69 -12.41 0.65
N ILE A 335 -2.90 -11.19 1.15
CA ILE A 335 -1.84 -10.30 1.61
C ILE A 335 -1.99 -10.02 3.12
N MET A 336 -0.94 -10.28 3.87
CA MET A 336 -0.85 -10.10 5.31
C MET A 336 0.19 -9.04 5.65
N PHE A 337 -0.27 -7.91 6.17
CA PHE A 337 0.60 -6.84 6.67
C PHE A 337 1.03 -7.17 8.09
N HIS A 338 2.32 -7.10 8.39
CA HIS A 338 2.79 -7.29 9.76
C HIS A 338 4.12 -6.61 10.02
N GLU A 339 4.42 -6.43 11.30
CA GLU A 339 5.76 -6.15 11.78
C GLU A 339 6.54 -7.46 11.99
N VAL A 340 7.86 -7.41 11.84
CA VAL A 340 8.77 -8.49 12.22
C VAL A 340 9.21 -8.24 13.65
N GLY A 341 8.60 -8.97 14.59
CA GLY A 341 8.77 -8.74 16.03
C GLY A 341 8.02 -7.51 16.54
N ASP A 342 8.42 -7.02 17.71
CA ASP A 342 7.98 -5.72 18.26
C ASP A 342 9.05 -4.63 17.98
N GLU A 343 8.80 -3.41 18.45
CA GLU A 343 9.75 -2.31 18.33
C GLU A 343 11.12 -2.54 19.04
N ASP A 344 11.33 -3.65 19.73
CA ASP A 344 12.63 -4.02 20.31
C ASP A 344 13.31 -5.17 19.53
N ALA A 345 12.66 -5.78 18.55
CA ALA A 345 13.15 -6.95 17.82
C ALA A 345 14.33 -6.65 16.87
N ASP A 346 15.38 -7.47 16.95
CA ASP A 346 16.53 -7.36 16.07
C ASP A 346 16.29 -8.10 14.75
N ILE A 347 16.70 -7.49 13.64
CA ILE A 347 16.74 -8.11 12.31
C ILE A 347 18.19 -8.18 11.88
N PHE A 348 18.54 -9.25 11.16
CA PHE A 348 19.92 -9.57 10.84
C PHE A 348 20.14 -9.63 9.34
N ASP A 349 21.29 -9.13 8.89
CA ASP A 349 21.75 -9.27 7.52
C ASP A 349 22.23 -10.71 7.24
N LYS A 350 22.60 -10.99 5.98
CA LYS A 350 23.15 -12.29 5.56
C LYS A 350 24.35 -12.79 6.36
N ASP A 351 25.12 -11.89 6.97
CA ASP A 351 26.32 -12.19 7.75
C ASP A 351 26.02 -12.29 9.26
N ASN A 352 24.73 -12.22 9.64
CA ASN A 352 24.21 -12.18 11.02
C ASN A 352 24.63 -10.93 11.82
N ASN A 353 24.90 -9.80 11.15
CA ASN A 353 24.99 -8.52 11.83
C ASN A 353 23.61 -7.89 11.95
N LYS A 354 23.39 -7.14 13.02
CA LYS A 354 22.13 -6.40 13.21
C LYS A 354 21.99 -5.30 12.17
N LEU A 355 20.82 -5.21 11.55
CA LEU A 355 20.42 -4.04 10.78
C LEU A 355 20.33 -2.79 11.69
N PRO A 356 20.57 -1.58 11.15
CA PRO A 356 20.47 -0.36 11.92
C PRO A 356 19.02 -0.08 12.35
N VAL A 357 18.82 0.57 13.50
CA VAL A 357 17.49 1.04 13.93
C VAL A 357 17.03 2.24 13.12
N ILE A 358 17.94 3.14 12.75
CA ILE A 358 17.67 4.30 11.91
C ILE A 358 18.77 4.38 10.85
N ASP A 359 18.37 4.32 9.58
CA ASP A 359 19.24 4.64 8.46
C ASP A 359 19.09 6.12 8.09
N SER A 360 19.88 6.97 8.72
CA SER A 360 19.89 8.41 8.41
C SER A 360 20.74 8.76 7.18
N LYS A 361 21.46 7.81 6.57
CA LYS A 361 22.43 8.08 5.50
C LYS A 361 21.84 7.83 4.12
N LEU A 362 21.16 6.71 3.91
CA LEU A 362 20.77 6.26 2.57
C LEU A 362 19.29 6.57 2.30
N SER A 363 18.40 5.83 2.95
CA SER A 363 16.96 5.82 2.69
C SER A 363 16.18 6.77 3.61
N GLY A 364 16.62 6.94 4.87
CA GLY A 364 15.78 7.52 5.92
C GLY A 364 14.89 6.49 6.60
N ALA A 365 15.09 5.19 6.35
CA ALA A 365 14.30 4.11 6.94
C ALA A 365 14.42 4.10 8.46
N TYR A 366 13.29 3.97 9.13
CA TYR A 366 13.21 3.58 10.52
C TYR A 366 12.98 2.07 10.57
N ARG A 367 13.92 1.32 11.14
CA ARG A 367 13.96 -0.14 11.24
C ARG A 367 13.78 -0.86 9.88
N PRO A 368 14.74 -0.72 8.94
CA PRO A 368 14.75 -1.50 7.70
C PRO A 368 14.54 -3.01 7.97
N GLY A 369 13.73 -3.65 7.14
CA GLY A 369 13.39 -5.08 7.24
C GLY A 369 12.22 -5.39 8.19
N SER A 370 11.83 -4.45 9.06
CA SER A 370 10.87 -4.73 10.15
C SER A 370 9.40 -4.58 9.78
N ARG A 371 9.13 -4.21 8.52
CA ARG A 371 7.78 -4.01 7.99
C ARG A 371 7.61 -4.92 6.80
N ALA A 372 6.74 -5.91 6.94
CA ALA A 372 6.71 -7.06 6.07
C ALA A 372 5.30 -7.37 5.55
N LEU A 373 5.30 -8.07 4.42
CA LEU A 373 4.16 -8.58 3.67
C LEU A 373 4.37 -10.07 3.51
N ASN A 374 3.51 -10.90 4.11
CA ASN A 374 3.62 -12.37 4.06
C ASN A 374 5.04 -12.90 4.41
N TYR A 375 5.65 -12.37 5.49
CA TYR A 375 7.03 -12.63 5.92
C TYR A 375 8.14 -12.02 5.07
N ARG A 376 7.83 -11.30 3.99
CA ARG A 376 8.84 -10.68 3.12
C ARG A 376 8.92 -9.18 3.36
N SER A 377 10.11 -8.62 3.29
CA SER A 377 10.35 -7.19 3.48
C SER A 377 11.44 -6.70 2.53
N GLU A 378 11.16 -5.67 1.73
CA GLU A 378 12.13 -5.11 0.78
C GLU A 378 12.47 -3.65 1.14
N PRO A 379 13.26 -3.39 2.20
CA PRO A 379 13.57 -2.03 2.59
C PRO A 379 14.36 -1.29 1.50
N PHE A 380 14.12 0.02 1.38
CA PHE A 380 14.88 0.88 0.45
C PHE A 380 16.37 0.93 0.82
N TYR A 381 16.69 0.66 2.09
CA TYR A 381 18.05 0.59 2.60
C TYR A 381 18.96 -0.28 1.73
N ASP A 382 18.58 -1.53 1.45
CA ASP A 382 19.44 -2.47 0.72
C ASP A 382 19.56 -2.12 -0.76
N ARG A 383 18.45 -1.69 -1.39
CA ARG A 383 18.46 -1.21 -2.78
C ARG A 383 19.41 -0.02 -2.93
N PHE A 384 19.30 0.99 -2.05
CA PHE A 384 20.18 2.17 -2.13
C PHE A 384 21.63 1.87 -1.73
N LYS A 385 21.84 0.87 -0.86
CA LYS A 385 23.18 0.39 -0.55
C LYS A 385 23.88 -0.19 -1.77
N LEU A 386 23.19 -0.89 -2.68
CA LEU A 386 23.79 -1.36 -3.94
C LEU A 386 24.35 -0.20 -4.78
N ARG A 387 23.61 0.92 -4.87
CA ARG A 387 24.09 2.12 -5.58
C ARG A 387 25.26 2.79 -4.88
N ASP A 388 25.22 2.94 -3.55
CA ASP A 388 26.31 3.51 -2.75
C ASP A 388 27.60 2.68 -2.94
N ASP A 389 27.48 1.35 -2.87
CA ASP A 389 28.60 0.42 -3.05
C ASP A 389 29.14 0.45 -4.51
N ALA A 390 28.29 0.74 -5.49
CA ALA A 390 28.66 0.95 -6.90
C ALA A 390 29.19 2.37 -7.21
N GLY A 391 29.18 3.30 -6.24
CA GLY A 391 29.60 4.69 -6.43
C GLY A 391 28.66 5.52 -7.32
N LEU A 392 27.39 5.13 -7.42
CA LEU A 392 26.37 5.80 -8.23
C LEU A 392 25.65 6.90 -7.43
N PRO A 393 25.12 7.97 -8.09
CA PRO A 393 24.35 9.00 -7.40
C PRO A 393 23.16 8.42 -6.64
N PHE A 394 22.85 9.00 -5.49
CA PHE A 394 21.63 8.69 -4.74
C PHE A 394 20.42 9.18 -5.49
N ASP A 395 19.45 8.29 -5.68
CA ASP A 395 18.18 8.63 -6.30
C ASP A 395 17.04 7.87 -5.61
N LYS A 396 16.25 8.62 -4.83
CA LYS A 396 15.13 8.06 -4.07
C LYS A 396 13.91 7.78 -4.95
N ALA A 397 13.80 8.43 -6.12
CA ALA A 397 12.67 8.23 -7.04
C ALA A 397 12.62 6.79 -7.56
N HIS A 398 13.76 6.11 -7.62
CA HIS A 398 13.88 4.74 -8.11
C HIS A 398 13.63 3.67 -7.05
N GLY A 399 13.25 4.02 -5.81
CA GLY A 399 13.10 3.04 -4.72
C GLY A 399 12.22 1.83 -5.07
N TYR A 400 11.18 2.05 -5.89
CA TYR A 400 10.25 1.01 -6.37
C TYR A 400 10.63 0.38 -7.72
N SER A 401 11.70 0.84 -8.36
CA SER A 401 12.04 0.49 -9.73
C SER A 401 12.70 -0.88 -9.81
N SER A 402 12.05 -1.83 -10.48
CA SER A 402 12.65 -3.10 -10.89
C SER A 402 13.62 -2.93 -12.04
N TYR A 403 13.48 -1.86 -12.85
CA TYR A 403 14.52 -1.53 -13.82
C TYR A 403 15.84 -1.24 -13.12
N ALA A 404 15.85 -0.37 -12.10
CA ALA A 404 17.08 0.01 -11.43
C ALA A 404 17.64 -1.07 -10.47
N TYR A 405 16.81 -1.97 -9.96
CA TYR A 405 17.22 -2.89 -8.88
C TYR A 405 16.70 -4.33 -9.00
N GLY A 406 15.87 -4.69 -9.96
CA GLY A 406 15.18 -5.98 -9.99
C GLY A 406 13.93 -6.04 -9.10
N ASP A 407 13.16 -7.12 -9.28
CA ASP A 407 11.90 -7.32 -8.59
C ASP A 407 12.12 -7.58 -7.08
N PRO A 408 11.24 -7.05 -6.20
CA PRO A 408 11.35 -7.24 -4.75
C PRO A 408 11.03 -8.67 -4.32
N ALA A 409 11.43 -9.05 -3.10
CA ALA A 409 11.03 -10.32 -2.50
C ALA A 409 9.58 -10.33 -1.97
N THR A 410 8.98 -9.17 -1.77
CA THR A 410 7.59 -9.02 -1.33
C THR A 410 6.61 -9.60 -2.35
N PRO A 411 5.39 -10.01 -1.95
CA PRO A 411 4.44 -10.68 -2.86
C PRO A 411 4.13 -9.82 -4.08
N ILE A 412 4.30 -10.32 -5.30
CA ILE A 412 3.92 -9.65 -6.55
C ILE A 412 2.74 -10.40 -7.14
N PRO A 413 1.49 -9.96 -6.89
CA PRO A 413 0.33 -10.50 -7.57
C PRO A 413 0.50 -10.44 -9.10
N ARG A 414 0.05 -11.48 -9.81
CA ARG A 414 0.10 -11.54 -11.28
C ARG A 414 -1.25 -11.91 -11.86
N SER A 415 -1.71 -11.20 -12.90
CA SER A 415 -2.94 -11.53 -13.61
C SER A 415 -2.86 -11.15 -15.08
N TYR A 416 -3.77 -11.67 -15.89
CA TYR A 416 -4.03 -11.13 -17.22
C TYR A 416 -5.04 -9.99 -17.14
N LEU A 417 -5.00 -9.06 -18.10
CA LEU A 417 -6.03 -8.04 -18.26
C LEU A 417 -7.43 -8.64 -18.24
N ASN A 418 -8.39 -7.90 -17.67
CA ASN A 418 -9.80 -8.23 -17.59
C ASN A 418 -10.16 -9.41 -16.67
N GLU A 419 -9.19 -10.12 -16.07
CA GLU A 419 -9.51 -11.21 -15.15
C GLU A 419 -10.23 -10.69 -13.89
N PRO A 420 -11.39 -11.30 -13.51
CA PRO A 420 -12.00 -11.06 -12.22
C PRO A 420 -11.00 -11.35 -11.11
N THR A 421 -10.76 -10.36 -10.24
CA THR A 421 -9.70 -10.43 -9.25
C THR A 421 -10.21 -9.98 -7.89
N LYS A 422 -9.90 -10.76 -6.85
CA LYS A 422 -10.11 -10.39 -5.45
C LYS A 422 -8.79 -10.40 -4.68
N THR A 423 -8.57 -9.39 -3.84
CA THR A 423 -7.45 -9.40 -2.88
C THR A 423 -7.99 -9.48 -1.46
N ARG A 424 -7.52 -10.45 -0.69
CA ARG A 424 -7.82 -10.62 0.73
C ARG A 424 -6.74 -9.94 1.55
N ILE A 425 -7.11 -8.93 2.33
CA ILE A 425 -6.19 -8.19 3.20
C ILE A 425 -6.38 -8.64 4.63
N MET A 426 -5.28 -8.89 5.34
CA MET A 426 -5.25 -9.24 6.76
C MET A 426 -4.11 -8.54 7.48
N HIS A 427 -4.26 -8.30 8.77
CA HIS A 427 -3.17 -7.85 9.64
C HIS A 427 -2.59 -9.01 10.44
N GLY A 428 -1.38 -9.41 10.07
CA GLY A 428 -0.60 -10.48 10.70
C GLY A 428 -0.02 -10.11 12.07
N GLY A 429 0.32 -8.83 12.23
CA GLY A 429 1.07 -8.28 13.35
C GLY A 429 0.21 -7.97 14.59
N SER A 430 0.82 -7.26 15.54
CA SER A 430 0.22 -7.05 16.87
C SER A 430 0.27 -5.62 17.41
N GLU A 431 1.03 -4.72 16.79
CA GLU A 431 1.40 -3.44 17.39
C GLU A 431 0.89 -2.22 16.62
N LEU A 432 1.18 -2.12 15.31
CA LEU A 432 0.92 -0.89 14.56
C LEU A 432 -0.30 -1.02 13.66
N PHE A 433 -0.85 0.12 13.26
CA PHE A 433 -1.79 0.19 12.15
C PHE A 433 -1.02 0.25 10.83
N HIS A 434 -1.61 -0.33 9.79
CA HIS A 434 -1.14 -0.19 8.42
C HIS A 434 -2.25 0.40 7.56
N VAL A 435 -1.91 0.85 6.36
CA VAL A 435 -2.88 1.39 5.40
C VAL A 435 -2.59 0.74 4.06
N TYR A 436 -3.40 -0.22 3.64
CA TYR A 436 -3.27 -0.75 2.27
C TYR A 436 -3.61 0.38 1.31
N HIS A 437 -2.74 0.65 0.34
CA HIS A 437 -3.02 1.57 -0.75
C HIS A 437 -2.55 0.95 -2.07
N LEU A 438 -3.39 1.04 -3.11
CA LEU A 438 -3.10 0.59 -4.47
C LEU A 438 -3.18 1.81 -5.41
N HIS A 439 -2.09 2.07 -6.11
CA HIS A 439 -1.97 3.05 -7.19
C HIS A 439 -2.72 2.54 -8.41
N GLY A 440 -4.04 2.62 -8.36
CA GLY A 440 -4.88 1.80 -9.21
C GLY A 440 -5.18 2.37 -10.60
N GLY A 441 -4.92 3.65 -10.90
CA GLY A 441 -5.48 4.27 -12.10
C GLY A 441 -6.99 4.06 -12.21
N ALA A 442 -7.70 4.28 -11.11
CA ALA A 442 -9.12 3.95 -10.88
C ALA A 442 -9.45 2.45 -10.68
N ILE A 443 -8.46 1.57 -10.41
CA ILE A 443 -8.73 0.33 -9.68
C ILE A 443 -9.17 0.70 -8.27
N ARG A 444 -10.46 0.49 -8.00
CA ARG A 444 -11.13 0.90 -6.75
C ARG A 444 -11.88 -0.28 -6.17
N TRP A 445 -12.22 -0.23 -4.90
CA TRP A 445 -13.12 -1.19 -4.27
C TRP A 445 -14.16 -0.49 -3.40
N ARG A 446 -15.21 -1.22 -3.02
CA ARG A 446 -16.24 -0.72 -2.11
C ARG A 446 -15.80 -0.87 -0.67
N ARG A 447 -15.91 0.20 0.12
CA ARG A 447 -15.73 0.13 1.58
C ARG A 447 -16.63 -0.91 2.24
N ASN A 448 -17.90 -0.93 1.83
CA ASN A 448 -18.88 -1.93 2.26
C ASN A 448 -19.16 -2.85 1.06
N PRO A 449 -18.39 -3.93 0.88
CA PRO A 449 -18.63 -4.88 -0.20
C PRO A 449 -20.05 -5.47 -0.08
N LYS A 450 -20.62 -5.92 -1.21
CA LYS A 450 -21.96 -6.55 -1.31
C LYS A 450 -23.17 -5.62 -1.05
N ASN A 451 -23.00 -4.35 -0.65
CA ASN A 451 -24.10 -3.38 -0.59
C ASN A 451 -24.61 -2.95 -1.97
N GLU A 452 -23.76 -3.11 -2.98
CA GLU A 452 -24.04 -2.95 -4.41
C GLU A 452 -23.12 -3.90 -5.20
N PRO A 453 -23.42 -4.20 -6.48
CA PRO A 453 -22.49 -4.95 -7.32
C PRO A 453 -21.11 -4.30 -7.36
N ALA A 454 -20.06 -5.06 -7.07
CA ALA A 454 -18.69 -4.56 -7.10
C ALA A 454 -18.14 -4.37 -8.52
N GLU A 455 -18.85 -4.83 -9.56
CA GLU A 455 -18.45 -4.75 -10.97
C GLU A 455 -17.06 -5.35 -11.23
N PHE A 456 -16.58 -6.29 -10.41
CA PHE A 456 -15.24 -6.87 -10.54
C PHE A 456 -15.08 -7.80 -11.76
N THR A 457 -16.15 -7.98 -12.53
CA THR A 457 -16.20 -8.66 -13.84
C THR A 457 -16.48 -7.69 -15.00
N GLY A 458 -16.36 -6.38 -14.75
CA GLY A 458 -16.88 -5.33 -15.63
C GLY A 458 -15.99 -4.95 -16.82
N GLY A 459 -14.68 -5.21 -16.75
CA GLY A 459 -13.74 -4.89 -17.82
C GLY A 459 -13.65 -3.41 -18.19
N LEU A 460 -13.33 -3.11 -19.46
CA LEU A 460 -13.17 -1.74 -19.96
C LEU A 460 -14.46 -0.91 -19.79
N LYS A 461 -14.38 0.16 -19.01
CA LYS A 461 -15.50 1.05 -18.70
C LYS A 461 -15.03 2.50 -18.50
N LYS A 462 -15.29 3.35 -19.50
CA LYS A 462 -14.97 4.78 -19.44
C LYS A 462 -15.91 5.58 -18.54
N THR A 463 -17.14 5.13 -18.37
CA THR A 463 -18.12 5.82 -17.50
C THR A 463 -18.68 4.85 -16.45
N PRO A 464 -17.94 4.58 -15.36
CA PRO A 464 -18.44 3.76 -14.27
C PRO A 464 -19.67 4.39 -13.58
N THR A 465 -20.31 3.63 -12.69
CA THR A 465 -21.52 4.08 -11.99
C THR A 465 -21.21 5.31 -11.13
N GLN A 466 -21.85 6.45 -11.45
CA GLN A 466 -21.60 7.72 -10.76
C GLN A 466 -22.17 7.73 -9.34
N ASN A 467 -23.40 7.24 -9.15
CA ASN A 467 -24.11 7.28 -7.87
C ASN A 467 -23.95 5.98 -7.07
N ALA A 468 -22.72 5.65 -6.70
CA ALA A 468 -22.45 4.47 -5.90
C ALA A 468 -23.04 4.55 -4.49
N HIS A 469 -23.58 3.43 -3.98
CA HIS A 469 -24.16 3.35 -2.63
C HIS A 469 -23.11 3.18 -1.53
N SER A 470 -21.93 2.65 -1.86
CA SER A 470 -20.76 2.56 -1.00
C SER A 470 -19.63 3.41 -1.58
N THR A 471 -18.93 4.13 -0.69
CA THR A 471 -17.71 4.86 -1.01
C THR A 471 -16.71 3.96 -1.73
N ARG A 472 -16.17 4.47 -2.83
CA ARG A 472 -15.01 3.89 -3.51
C ARG A 472 -13.75 4.22 -2.73
N LEU A 473 -12.91 3.22 -2.56
CA LEU A 473 -11.62 3.35 -1.91
C LEU A 473 -10.52 2.91 -2.87
N ASP A 474 -9.36 3.54 -2.72
CA ASP A 474 -8.06 3.12 -3.24
C ASP A 474 -7.06 2.90 -2.08
N SER A 475 -7.49 3.20 -0.86
CA SER A 475 -6.73 3.08 0.37
C SER A 475 -7.65 2.75 1.55
N GLN A 476 -7.18 1.89 2.45
CA GLN A 476 -7.94 1.49 3.64
C GLN A 476 -7.01 1.17 4.81
N GLY A 477 -7.29 1.81 5.95
CA GLY A 477 -6.63 1.52 7.22
C GLY A 477 -6.96 0.11 7.73
N LEU A 478 -5.99 -0.50 8.38
CA LEU A 478 -6.02 -1.87 8.87
C LEU A 478 -5.32 -1.95 10.23
N GLY A 479 -6.08 -2.32 11.27
CA GLY A 479 -5.57 -2.57 12.62
C GLY A 479 -5.22 -4.04 12.88
N PRO A 480 -4.53 -4.35 13.99
CA PRO A 480 -4.17 -5.73 14.33
C PRO A 480 -5.36 -6.68 14.36
N SER A 481 -5.23 -7.82 13.69
CA SER A 481 -6.28 -8.84 13.49
C SER A 481 -7.49 -8.43 12.64
N GLU A 482 -7.50 -7.25 12.03
CA GLU A 482 -8.54 -6.91 11.06
C GLU A 482 -8.31 -7.66 9.74
N ALA A 483 -9.41 -7.90 9.02
CA ALA A 483 -9.40 -8.50 7.69
C ALA A 483 -10.52 -7.90 6.85
N PHE A 484 -10.27 -7.72 5.56
CA PHE A 484 -11.29 -7.31 4.59
C PHE A 484 -10.94 -7.83 3.18
N THR A 485 -11.93 -7.79 2.28
CA THR A 485 -11.77 -8.20 0.89
C THR A 485 -11.86 -6.98 -0.03
N LEU A 486 -10.96 -6.92 -1.00
CA LEU A 486 -10.99 -6.04 -2.14
C LEU A 486 -11.60 -6.80 -3.31
N GLU A 487 -12.78 -6.37 -3.75
CA GLU A 487 -13.33 -6.75 -5.05
C GLU A 487 -12.96 -5.61 -6.00
N HIS A 488 -11.97 -5.84 -6.85
CA HIS A 488 -11.38 -4.81 -7.71
C HIS A 488 -12.37 -4.42 -8.80
N GLU A 489 -12.90 -3.19 -8.75
CA GLU A 489 -13.84 -2.66 -9.74
C GLU A 489 -13.26 -2.83 -11.15
N CYS A 490 -14.03 -3.46 -12.04
CA CYS A 490 -13.66 -3.81 -13.41
C CYS A 490 -12.55 -4.88 -13.59
N GLY A 491 -12.08 -5.51 -12.51
CA GLY A 491 -11.09 -6.59 -12.57
C GLY A 491 -9.66 -6.12 -12.84
N ALA A 492 -8.83 -7.01 -13.35
CA ALA A 492 -7.43 -6.74 -13.65
C ALA A 492 -7.22 -5.62 -14.67
N GLY A 493 -6.32 -4.68 -14.35
CA GLY A 493 -6.09 -3.46 -15.13
C GLY A 493 -7.14 -2.36 -14.92
N GLY A 494 -8.12 -2.59 -14.03
CA GLY A 494 -9.17 -1.63 -13.68
C GLY A 494 -10.11 -1.31 -14.83
N CYS A 495 -10.94 -0.29 -14.64
CA CYS A 495 -11.91 0.11 -15.66
C CYS A 495 -11.24 0.69 -16.92
N GLN A 496 -9.98 1.08 -16.82
CA GLN A 496 -9.16 1.53 -17.94
C GLN A 496 -8.53 0.37 -18.72
N GLN A 497 -8.47 -0.85 -18.15
CA GLN A 497 -7.83 -2.02 -18.75
C GLN A 497 -6.39 -1.76 -19.19
N SER A 498 -5.57 -1.20 -18.29
CA SER A 498 -4.15 -0.97 -18.56
C SER A 498 -3.27 -2.12 -18.12
N ALA A 499 -2.36 -2.55 -19.00
CA ALA A 499 -1.23 -3.39 -18.60
C ALA A 499 -0.18 -2.52 -17.90
N GLY A 500 0.55 -3.11 -16.95
CA GLY A 500 1.54 -2.39 -16.16
C GLY A 500 1.79 -3.00 -14.78
N ASP A 501 2.69 -2.37 -14.04
CA ASP A 501 2.95 -2.66 -12.63
C ASP A 501 2.26 -1.60 -11.76
N PHE A 502 1.20 -1.99 -11.05
CA PHE A 502 0.41 -1.10 -10.19
C PHE A 502 0.94 -1.14 -8.77
N LEU A 503 1.52 -0.05 -8.28
CA LEU A 503 2.14 -0.02 -6.95
C LEU A 503 1.10 -0.28 -5.87
N TRP A 504 1.45 -1.09 -4.88
CA TRP A 504 0.72 -1.10 -3.63
C TRP A 504 1.67 -1.14 -2.45
N HIS A 505 1.32 -0.44 -1.37
CA HIS A 505 2.20 -0.31 -0.22
C HIS A 505 1.41 0.02 1.04
N CYS A 506 2.11 0.04 2.18
CA CYS A 506 1.56 0.71 3.35
C CYS A 506 1.65 2.22 3.18
N HIS A 507 0.54 2.94 3.20
CA HIS A 507 0.49 4.40 2.97
C HIS A 507 1.05 5.25 4.14
N ILE A 508 1.66 4.61 5.14
CA ILE A 508 2.49 5.29 6.15
C ILE A 508 3.92 5.32 5.63
N GLY A 509 4.44 6.52 5.35
CA GLY A 509 5.75 6.75 4.70
C GLY A 509 6.89 5.86 5.21
N HIS A 510 7.09 5.85 6.53
CA HIS A 510 8.15 5.06 7.16
C HIS A 510 7.98 3.54 6.99
N HIS A 511 6.77 3.03 6.76
CA HIS A 511 6.54 1.60 6.63
C HIS A 511 6.96 1.06 5.27
N TYR A 512 6.65 1.77 4.18
CA TYR A 512 7.06 1.32 2.86
C TYR A 512 8.58 1.44 2.67
N VAL A 513 9.21 2.51 3.18
CA VAL A 513 10.68 2.67 3.10
C VAL A 513 11.39 1.57 3.91
N ALA A 514 10.76 1.10 4.99
CA ALA A 514 11.23 -0.02 5.80
C ALA A 514 10.93 -1.41 5.23
N GLY A 515 10.20 -1.49 4.10
CA GLY A 515 10.08 -2.70 3.27
C GLY A 515 8.67 -3.21 2.99
N MET A 516 7.63 -2.45 3.36
CA MET A 516 6.22 -2.83 3.17
C MET A 516 5.63 -2.21 1.90
N TRP A 517 6.11 -2.67 0.75
CA TRP A 517 5.64 -2.31 -0.58
C TRP A 517 5.78 -3.47 -1.56
N SER A 518 5.01 -3.44 -2.63
CA SER A 518 5.15 -4.29 -3.81
C SER A 518 4.33 -3.68 -4.95
N PHE A 519 4.04 -4.44 -6.00
CA PHE A 519 3.13 -4.04 -7.06
C PHE A 519 2.33 -5.24 -7.57
N TRP A 520 1.18 -4.97 -8.19
CA TRP A 520 0.40 -5.94 -8.94
C TRP A 520 0.80 -5.84 -10.41
N ARG A 521 1.33 -6.92 -10.97
CA ARG A 521 1.73 -6.98 -12.39
C ARG A 521 0.60 -7.55 -13.23
N VAL A 522 0.09 -6.72 -14.16
CA VAL A 522 -0.99 -7.08 -15.07
C VAL A 522 -0.46 -7.21 -16.49
N PHE A 523 -0.63 -8.39 -17.08
CA PHE A 523 -0.13 -8.74 -18.41
C PHE A 523 -1.23 -8.62 -19.47
N ASP A 524 -0.85 -8.18 -20.67
CA ASP A 524 -1.73 -8.14 -21.85
C ASP A 524 -1.56 -9.34 -22.78
N SER A 525 -0.59 -10.23 -22.51
CA SER A 525 -0.25 -11.39 -23.33
C SER A 525 0.21 -12.56 -22.45
N GLN A 526 0.10 -13.79 -22.97
CA GLN A 526 0.38 -15.01 -22.18
C GLN A 526 1.81 -15.06 -21.66
N GLN A 527 1.95 -15.46 -20.40
CA GLN A 527 3.21 -15.76 -19.73
C GLN A 527 3.37 -17.27 -19.60
N PRO A 528 4.60 -17.81 -19.69
CA PRO A 528 4.84 -19.25 -19.60
C PRO A 528 4.49 -19.85 -18.24
N ASP A 529 4.49 -19.04 -17.19
CA ASP A 529 4.33 -19.42 -15.78
C ASP A 529 3.08 -18.78 -15.12
N LEU A 530 2.05 -18.46 -15.92
CA LEU A 530 0.78 -17.94 -15.42
C LEU A 530 -0.39 -18.57 -16.16
N ALA A 531 -1.21 -19.35 -15.48
CA ALA A 531 -2.39 -19.93 -16.08
C ALA A 531 -3.53 -18.91 -16.21
N VAL A 532 -4.27 -18.98 -17.31
CA VAL A 532 -5.52 -18.23 -17.52
C VAL A 532 -6.61 -18.77 -16.57
N LEU A 533 -7.69 -18.05 -16.30
CA LEU A 533 -8.86 -18.62 -15.61
C LEU A 533 -9.57 -19.70 -16.47
N PRO A 534 -10.09 -20.80 -15.88
CA PRO A 534 -10.74 -21.87 -16.66
C PRO A 534 -11.93 -21.39 -17.49
N ASP A 535 -12.78 -20.51 -16.96
CA ASP A 535 -13.90 -19.91 -17.70
C ASP A 535 -13.48 -18.93 -18.82
N MET A 536 -12.22 -18.52 -18.85
CA MET A 536 -11.61 -17.66 -19.88
C MET A 536 -10.82 -18.44 -20.94
N ASP A 537 -10.81 -19.78 -20.91
CA ASP A 537 -10.10 -20.62 -21.89
C ASP A 537 -10.56 -20.39 -23.36
N ALA A 538 -11.80 -19.93 -23.55
CA ALA A 538 -12.32 -19.60 -24.88
C ALA A 538 -11.77 -18.27 -25.44
N THR A 539 -11.28 -17.39 -24.57
CA THR A 539 -10.75 -16.06 -24.90
C THR A 539 -9.52 -15.76 -24.03
N PRO A 540 -8.45 -16.59 -24.12
CA PRO A 540 -7.27 -16.36 -23.30
C PRO A 540 -6.54 -15.09 -23.78
N ALA A 541 -5.66 -14.55 -22.93
CA ALA A 541 -4.70 -13.55 -23.39
C ALA A 541 -3.98 -14.07 -24.65
N PRO A 542 -3.60 -13.21 -25.61
CA PRO A 542 -2.95 -13.68 -26.82
C PRO A 542 -1.50 -14.10 -26.58
N GLN A 543 -1.01 -15.03 -27.39
CA GLN A 543 0.40 -15.42 -27.38
C GLN A 543 1.23 -14.28 -28.00
N PRO A 544 2.25 -13.76 -27.29
CA PRO A 544 3.03 -12.64 -27.80
C PRO A 544 3.88 -13.06 -29.01
N VAL A 545 4.08 -12.13 -29.94
CA VAL A 545 4.88 -12.31 -31.16
C VAL A 545 5.96 -11.25 -31.26
N ASN A 546 7.09 -11.53 -31.90
CA ASN A 546 8.04 -10.48 -32.25
C ASN A 546 7.51 -9.58 -33.38
N SER A 547 8.26 -8.53 -33.74
CA SER A 547 7.83 -7.56 -34.76
C SER A 547 7.54 -8.20 -36.14
N LEU A 548 8.17 -9.32 -36.49
CA LEU A 548 7.87 -10.01 -37.75
C LEU A 548 6.49 -10.68 -37.74
N GLY A 549 6.01 -11.10 -36.56
CA GLY A 549 4.68 -11.66 -36.38
C GLY A 549 3.54 -10.64 -36.49
N LEU A 550 3.86 -9.33 -36.51
CA LEU A 550 2.90 -8.26 -36.77
C LEU A 550 2.67 -8.00 -38.27
N VAL A 551 3.55 -8.47 -39.15
CA VAL A 551 3.40 -8.27 -40.60
C VAL A 551 2.13 -8.94 -41.10
N GLY A 552 1.27 -8.17 -41.80
CA GLY A 552 -0.02 -8.62 -42.31
C GLY A 552 -1.16 -8.62 -41.26
N LYS A 553 -0.89 -8.21 -40.01
CA LYS A 553 -1.94 -8.03 -39.00
C LYS A 553 -2.71 -6.74 -39.27
N ILE A 554 -4.02 -6.79 -39.02
CA ILE A 554 -4.89 -5.60 -39.10
C ILE A 554 -4.96 -4.98 -37.71
N ILE A 555 -4.29 -3.86 -37.51
CA ILE A 555 -4.24 -3.12 -36.25
C ILE A 555 -4.88 -1.75 -36.48
N GLU A 556 -5.83 -1.38 -35.61
CA GLU A 556 -6.60 -0.13 -35.73
C GLU A 556 -7.18 0.09 -37.15
N GLY A 557 -7.67 -0.99 -37.77
CA GLY A 557 -8.28 -0.96 -39.11
C GLY A 557 -7.31 -0.92 -40.29
N LYS A 558 -5.99 -0.94 -40.05
CA LYS A 558 -4.97 -0.93 -41.11
C LYS A 558 -4.07 -2.15 -41.06
N GLU A 559 -3.74 -2.69 -42.23
CA GLU A 559 -2.76 -3.77 -42.34
C GLU A 559 -1.34 -3.22 -42.08
N LEU A 560 -0.61 -3.86 -41.17
CA LEU A 560 0.79 -3.54 -40.92
C LEU A 560 1.69 -4.20 -41.97
N VAL A 561 2.45 -3.39 -42.71
CA VAL A 561 3.40 -3.85 -43.74
C VAL A 561 4.76 -3.19 -43.53
N PRO A 562 5.87 -3.84 -43.89
CA PRO A 562 7.18 -3.18 -43.92
C PRO A 562 7.13 -1.87 -44.72
N ALA A 563 7.82 -0.82 -44.27
CA ALA A 563 7.73 0.51 -44.88
C ALA A 563 8.07 0.52 -46.38
N ASP A 564 8.99 -0.34 -46.83
CA ASP A 564 9.36 -0.51 -48.24
C ASP A 564 8.32 -1.26 -49.08
N GLN A 565 7.33 -1.87 -48.44
CA GLN A 565 6.21 -2.58 -49.04
C GLN A 565 4.87 -1.83 -48.92
N LEU A 566 4.87 -0.64 -48.29
CA LEU A 566 3.68 0.20 -48.19
C LEU A 566 3.24 0.69 -49.57
N THR A 567 2.03 0.31 -49.99
CA THR A 567 1.47 0.67 -51.30
C THR A 567 0.26 1.59 -51.21
N ASP A 568 -0.53 1.48 -50.15
CA ASP A 568 -1.73 2.30 -49.94
C ASP A 568 -1.90 2.69 -48.46
N ALA A 569 -1.55 3.92 -48.10
CA ALA A 569 -1.64 4.44 -46.73
C ALA A 569 -3.08 4.54 -46.18
N SER A 570 -4.11 4.38 -47.02
CA SER A 570 -5.50 4.39 -46.58
C SER A 570 -5.92 3.05 -45.94
N THR A 571 -5.32 1.95 -46.40
CA THR A 571 -5.60 0.59 -45.93
C THR A 571 -4.42 -0.06 -45.19
N GLN A 572 -3.22 0.49 -45.35
CA GLN A 572 -1.98 0.00 -44.77
C GLN A 572 -1.30 1.06 -43.88
N ARG A 573 -0.50 0.59 -42.92
CA ARG A 573 0.39 1.41 -42.08
C ARG A 573 1.78 0.78 -42.06
N ALA A 574 2.81 1.62 -42.08
CA ALA A 574 4.19 1.12 -42.00
C ALA A 574 4.45 0.51 -40.62
N LEU A 575 5.01 -0.70 -40.59
CA LEU A 575 5.34 -1.40 -39.36
C LEU A 575 6.32 -0.60 -38.50
N GLU A 576 7.33 0.02 -39.13
CA GLU A 576 8.33 0.84 -38.46
C GLU A 576 7.72 2.07 -37.80
N GLU A 577 6.79 2.74 -38.50
CA GLU A 577 6.06 3.89 -37.95
C GLU A 577 5.26 3.49 -36.71
N TRP A 578 4.59 2.33 -36.78
CA TRP A 578 3.77 1.82 -35.68
C TRP A 578 4.60 1.42 -34.46
N ILE A 579 5.71 0.71 -34.66
CA ILE A 579 6.56 0.25 -33.56
C ILE A 579 7.35 1.41 -32.95
N GLU A 580 8.02 2.23 -33.77
CA GLU A 580 8.92 3.27 -33.26
C GLU A 580 8.17 4.41 -32.55
N ALA A 581 6.87 4.59 -32.82
CA ALA A 581 6.02 5.50 -32.05
C ALA A 581 5.81 5.06 -30.59
N GLN A 582 5.99 3.77 -30.29
CA GLN A 582 5.77 3.19 -28.96
C GLN A 582 7.05 3.06 -28.14
N LEU A 583 8.22 3.29 -28.76
CA LEU A 583 9.53 3.11 -28.10
C LEU A 583 10.18 4.47 -27.82
N PRO A 584 10.94 4.60 -26.71
CA PRO A 584 11.82 5.75 -26.51
C PRO A 584 12.78 5.93 -27.69
N PRO A 585 13.34 7.13 -27.92
CA PRO A 585 14.35 7.35 -28.94
C PRO A 585 15.50 6.33 -28.85
N PRO A 586 15.97 5.73 -29.96
CA PRO A 586 17.05 4.75 -29.92
C PRO A 586 18.38 5.42 -29.57
N GLY A 587 19.16 4.80 -28.69
CA GLY A 587 20.52 5.25 -28.41
C GLY A 587 21.10 4.64 -27.15
N VAL A 588 22.43 4.71 -27.02
CA VAL A 588 23.11 4.36 -25.77
C VAL A 588 23.03 5.55 -24.81
N PRO A 589 22.55 5.37 -23.57
CA PRO A 589 22.61 6.40 -22.54
C PRO A 589 24.03 6.95 -22.37
N LEU A 590 24.18 8.26 -22.16
CA LEU A 590 25.48 8.91 -21.95
C LEU A 590 26.11 8.52 -20.61
N ASP A 591 25.26 8.31 -19.60
CA ASP A 591 25.58 7.89 -18.25
C ASP A 591 24.32 7.30 -17.60
N THR A 592 24.41 6.95 -16.32
CA THR A 592 23.30 6.32 -15.57
C THR A 592 22.09 7.22 -15.34
N GLU A 593 22.20 8.52 -15.62
CA GLU A 593 21.15 9.52 -15.38
C GLU A 593 20.47 10.00 -16.69
N ASP A 594 20.95 9.51 -17.83
CA ASP A 594 20.41 9.84 -19.14
C ASP A 594 19.17 9.00 -19.49
N ALA A 595 18.00 9.57 -19.24
CA ALA A 595 16.71 8.99 -19.60
C ALA A 595 16.25 9.30 -21.04
N THR A 596 17.05 10.01 -21.85
CA THR A 596 16.57 10.55 -23.15
C THR A 596 16.47 9.51 -24.27
N VAL A 597 17.09 8.34 -24.07
CA VAL A 597 17.19 7.27 -25.05
C VAL A 597 17.05 5.90 -24.40
N TRP A 598 16.69 4.91 -25.21
CA TRP A 598 16.78 3.50 -24.84
C TRP A 598 17.63 2.75 -25.87
N ASN A 599 18.51 1.85 -25.41
CA ASN A 599 19.49 1.19 -26.26
C ASN A 599 18.89 0.01 -27.04
N TRP A 600 17.71 0.16 -27.65
CA TRP A 600 17.15 -0.85 -28.54
C TRP A 600 17.78 -0.79 -29.95
N SER A 601 17.58 -1.84 -30.75
CA SER A 601 18.13 -1.94 -32.09
C SER A 601 17.14 -2.56 -33.09
N LYS A 602 17.30 -2.20 -34.37
CA LYS A 602 16.52 -2.73 -35.49
C LYS A 602 17.42 -3.48 -36.45
N VAL A 603 17.05 -4.71 -36.79
CA VAL A 603 17.75 -5.59 -37.74
C VAL A 603 16.84 -5.90 -38.91
N ASN A 604 17.21 -5.48 -40.11
CA ASN A 604 16.41 -5.77 -41.30
C ASN A 604 16.54 -7.25 -41.69
N THR A 605 15.41 -7.94 -41.82
CA THR A 605 15.32 -9.32 -42.30
C THR A 605 14.55 -9.36 -43.63
N PRO A 606 14.59 -10.47 -44.39
CA PRO A 606 13.81 -10.59 -45.63
C PRO A 606 12.29 -10.44 -45.45
N THR A 607 11.77 -10.72 -44.25
CA THR A 607 10.34 -10.64 -43.92
C THR A 607 9.93 -9.28 -43.34
N GLY A 608 10.88 -8.42 -42.98
CA GLY A 608 10.64 -7.14 -42.33
C GLY A 608 11.69 -6.81 -41.25
N PRO A 609 11.57 -5.65 -40.59
CA PRO A 609 12.45 -5.27 -39.50
C PRO A 609 12.18 -6.08 -38.21
N LEU A 610 13.23 -6.70 -37.66
CA LEU A 610 13.24 -7.29 -36.33
C LEU A 610 13.69 -6.25 -35.29
N TYR A 611 12.89 -6.01 -34.26
CA TYR A 611 13.21 -5.11 -33.15
C TYR A 611 13.72 -5.89 -31.95
N LEU A 612 14.84 -5.45 -31.40
CA LEU A 612 15.52 -6.05 -30.26
C LEU A 612 15.71 -5.02 -29.16
N GLY A 613 15.48 -5.39 -27.91
CA GLY A 613 15.68 -4.55 -26.74
C GLY A 613 17.15 -4.22 -26.48
N GLU A 614 17.41 -3.56 -25.37
CA GLU A 614 18.78 -3.31 -24.93
C GLU A 614 19.52 -4.60 -24.52
N PRO A 615 20.86 -4.63 -24.64
CA PRO A 615 21.63 -5.81 -24.23
C PRO A 615 21.42 -6.06 -22.73
N GLU A 616 21.05 -7.28 -22.35
CA GLU A 616 20.91 -7.61 -20.93
C GLU A 616 22.23 -7.41 -20.20
N THR A 617 22.16 -6.88 -18.98
CA THR A 617 23.35 -6.61 -18.16
C THR A 617 24.11 -7.90 -17.81
N SER A 618 25.44 -7.79 -17.71
CA SER A 618 26.29 -8.85 -17.17
C SER A 618 26.50 -8.74 -15.66
N GLU A 619 26.00 -7.67 -15.04
CA GLU A 619 26.06 -7.50 -13.60
C GLU A 619 25.10 -8.45 -12.91
N VAL A 620 25.50 -8.93 -11.73
CA VAL A 620 24.71 -9.83 -10.89
C VAL A 620 24.63 -9.22 -9.51
N TRP A 621 23.41 -9.11 -9.00
CA TRP A 621 23.13 -8.61 -7.65
C TRP A 621 21.97 -9.41 -7.05
N PRO A 622 21.68 -9.26 -5.74
CA PRO A 622 20.73 -10.13 -5.04
C PRO A 622 19.39 -10.33 -5.76
N ASN A 623 18.80 -9.28 -6.30
CA ASN A 623 17.49 -9.32 -6.94
C ASN A 623 17.49 -9.76 -8.42
N TYR A 624 18.66 -9.85 -9.08
CA TYR A 624 18.69 -10.13 -10.51
C TYR A 624 20.03 -10.71 -11.01
N ALA A 625 19.89 -11.71 -11.86
CA ALA A 625 20.92 -12.19 -12.77
C ALA A 625 20.25 -12.44 -14.12
N SER A 626 20.84 -11.91 -15.20
CA SER A 626 20.37 -12.16 -16.56
C SER A 626 20.64 -13.62 -16.97
N ASP A 627 19.67 -14.27 -17.59
CA ASP A 627 19.83 -15.59 -18.21
C ASP A 627 20.60 -15.51 -19.53
N THR A 628 20.61 -14.34 -20.18
CA THR A 628 21.27 -14.09 -21.46
C THR A 628 22.20 -12.86 -21.47
N PRO A 629 23.25 -12.81 -20.61
CA PRO A 629 24.10 -11.62 -20.48
C PRO A 629 24.70 -11.14 -21.80
N GLY A 630 24.55 -9.85 -22.09
CA GLY A 630 25.05 -9.18 -23.29
C GLY A 630 24.24 -9.47 -24.57
N GLN A 631 23.25 -10.37 -24.52
CA GLN A 631 22.34 -10.60 -25.65
C GLN A 631 21.20 -9.59 -25.62
N ARG A 632 20.65 -9.29 -26.80
CA ARG A 632 19.49 -8.41 -26.94
C ARG A 632 18.23 -9.28 -27.03
N PRO A 633 17.28 -9.16 -26.10
CA PRO A 633 16.02 -9.89 -26.20
C PRO A 633 15.20 -9.36 -27.37
N GLU A 634 14.39 -10.21 -28.00
CA GLU A 634 13.40 -9.75 -28.98
C GLU A 634 12.33 -8.91 -28.26
N ILE A 635 11.95 -7.77 -28.87
CA ILE A 635 10.77 -7.03 -28.39
C ILE A 635 9.54 -7.78 -28.85
N LEU A 636 8.69 -8.12 -27.88
CA LEU A 636 7.46 -8.85 -28.11
C LEU A 636 6.25 -7.91 -28.13
N PHE A 637 5.22 -8.32 -28.85
CA PHE A 637 4.01 -7.56 -29.12
C PHE A 637 2.79 -8.45 -28.96
N ASN A 638 1.70 -7.86 -28.49
CA ASN A 638 0.39 -8.47 -28.55
C ASN A 638 -0.12 -8.43 -30.01
N PRO A 639 -0.38 -9.59 -30.63
CA PRO A 639 -0.75 -9.68 -32.04
C PRO A 639 -2.14 -9.13 -32.37
N ASP A 640 -2.99 -8.90 -31.36
CA ASP A 640 -4.37 -8.46 -31.54
C ASP A 640 -4.48 -6.92 -31.58
N ASN A 641 -3.64 -6.22 -30.81
CA ASN A 641 -3.63 -4.76 -30.74
C ASN A 641 -2.32 -4.11 -31.23
N GLY A 642 -1.29 -4.91 -31.53
CA GLY A 642 0.01 -4.44 -32.02
C GLY A 642 0.85 -3.67 -31.00
N ARG A 643 0.44 -3.63 -29.72
CA ARG A 643 1.20 -2.98 -28.65
C ARG A 643 2.33 -3.86 -28.17
N TYR A 644 3.39 -3.29 -27.63
CA TYR A 644 4.41 -4.10 -26.96
C TYR A 644 3.79 -4.88 -25.80
N ALA A 645 4.20 -6.14 -25.68
CA ALA A 645 3.81 -7.00 -24.57
C ALA A 645 4.49 -6.50 -23.29
N TRP A 646 3.71 -6.33 -22.22
CA TRP A 646 4.25 -5.93 -20.93
C TRP A 646 4.98 -7.10 -20.25
N PRO A 647 6.16 -6.89 -19.60
CA PRO A 647 6.96 -5.68 -19.56
C PRO A 647 7.93 -5.51 -20.74
N LEU A 648 8.19 -4.24 -21.12
CA LEU A 648 9.12 -3.88 -22.20
C LEU A 648 10.59 -4.01 -21.79
N PHE A 649 10.90 -3.72 -20.52
CA PHE A 649 12.28 -3.60 -20.03
C PHE A 649 12.75 -4.79 -19.19
N LYS A 650 14.06 -4.83 -18.99
CA LYS A 650 14.77 -5.76 -18.10
C LYS A 650 15.65 -4.96 -17.12
N PRO A 651 15.98 -5.50 -15.93
CA PRO A 651 16.80 -4.78 -14.95
C PRO A 651 18.19 -4.37 -15.43
N HIS A 652 18.59 -3.15 -15.08
CA HIS A 652 19.91 -2.54 -15.26
C HIS A 652 20.30 -1.80 -13.99
N LEU A 653 21.25 -2.35 -13.22
CA LEU A 653 21.58 -1.86 -11.88
C LEU A 653 21.89 -0.36 -11.88
N GLY A 654 21.11 0.40 -11.11
CA GLY A 654 21.30 1.82 -10.88
C GLY A 654 21.07 2.72 -12.11
N GLN A 655 20.66 2.18 -13.25
CA GLN A 655 20.33 3.01 -14.41
C GLN A 655 18.95 3.66 -14.23
N ARG A 656 18.86 4.92 -14.63
CA ARG A 656 17.58 5.64 -14.76
C ARG A 656 16.81 5.04 -15.94
N PRO A 657 15.54 4.64 -15.77
CA PRO A 657 14.71 4.22 -16.89
C PRO A 657 14.58 5.35 -17.92
N PRO A 658 14.33 5.04 -19.20
CA PRO A 658 14.07 6.06 -20.19
C PRO A 658 12.78 6.83 -19.87
N PHE A 659 12.69 8.08 -20.31
CA PHE A 659 11.42 8.78 -20.41
C PHE A 659 10.51 8.06 -21.40
N SER A 660 9.20 8.21 -21.22
CA SER A 660 8.21 7.56 -22.08
C SER A 660 8.32 8.01 -23.55
N ALA A 661 7.88 7.11 -24.43
CA ALA A 661 7.90 7.31 -25.87
C ALA A 661 7.08 8.55 -26.32
N ASN A 662 7.22 8.92 -27.59
CA ASN A 662 6.40 9.93 -28.25
C ASN A 662 6.31 11.28 -27.50
N GLY A 663 7.47 11.85 -27.11
CA GLY A 663 7.50 13.16 -26.45
C GLY A 663 7.12 13.12 -24.98
N HIS A 664 7.56 12.09 -24.27
CA HIS A 664 7.26 11.87 -22.86
C HIS A 664 5.74 11.71 -22.64
N SER A 665 5.08 10.94 -23.52
CA SER A 665 3.64 10.68 -23.46
C SER A 665 3.23 10.22 -22.07
N GLY A 666 2.10 10.73 -21.57
CA GLY A 666 1.49 10.27 -20.33
C GLY A 666 0.84 8.90 -20.47
N ALA A 667 0.52 8.48 -21.69
CA ALA A 667 -0.13 7.20 -21.98
C ALA A 667 0.62 6.40 -23.06
N PRO A 668 1.88 5.98 -22.82
CA PRO A 668 2.71 5.33 -23.83
C PRO A 668 2.18 3.96 -24.28
N TRP A 669 1.43 3.26 -23.42
CA TRP A 669 0.83 1.97 -23.75
C TRP A 669 -0.64 2.13 -24.15
N LEU A 670 -1.43 2.85 -23.34
CA LEU A 670 -2.85 3.07 -23.61
C LEU A 670 -3.10 3.94 -24.84
N GLY A 671 -2.20 4.88 -25.16
CA GLY A 671 -2.41 5.96 -26.11
C GLY A 671 -3.20 7.10 -25.48
N GLU A 672 -2.81 8.34 -25.79
CA GLU A 672 -3.38 9.55 -25.19
C GLU A 672 -4.90 9.66 -25.43
N ASP A 673 -5.35 9.28 -26.62
CA ASP A 673 -6.72 9.43 -27.08
C ASP A 673 -7.28 8.08 -27.57
N GLY A 674 -8.53 7.82 -27.23
CA GLY A 674 -9.31 6.69 -27.73
C GLY A 674 -9.97 6.99 -29.06
N SER A 675 -10.33 5.94 -29.79
CA SER A 675 -11.09 6.01 -31.05
C SER A 675 -12.12 4.86 -31.11
N ALA A 676 -12.86 4.75 -32.22
CA ALA A 676 -13.74 3.61 -32.44
C ALA A 676 -12.95 2.28 -32.54
N GLU A 677 -11.74 2.33 -33.10
CA GLU A 677 -10.82 1.21 -33.26
C GLU A 677 -9.95 0.98 -32.02
N ARG A 678 -9.78 2.01 -31.18
CA ARG A 678 -9.02 1.99 -29.92
C ARG A 678 -9.86 2.51 -28.76
N PRO A 679 -10.96 1.82 -28.38
CA PRO A 679 -11.88 2.30 -27.35
C PRO A 679 -11.26 2.38 -25.95
N ASP A 680 -10.14 1.69 -25.76
CA ASP A 680 -9.33 1.68 -24.55
C ASP A 680 -8.30 2.80 -24.46
N GLY A 681 -8.11 3.62 -25.51
CA GLY A 681 -7.26 4.82 -25.42
C GLY A 681 -7.70 5.73 -24.29
N LEU A 682 -6.75 6.35 -23.57
CA LEU A 682 -6.98 6.92 -22.24
C LEU A 682 -8.10 7.96 -22.24
N CYS A 683 -8.00 8.99 -23.09
CA CYS A 683 -9.04 10.00 -23.25
C CYS A 683 -10.06 9.60 -24.32
N PRO A 684 -11.33 9.33 -23.98
CA PRO A 684 -12.32 8.98 -25.00
C PRO A 684 -12.48 10.06 -26.08
N SER A 685 -12.75 9.65 -27.33
CA SER A 685 -12.88 10.58 -28.48
C SER A 685 -14.03 11.58 -28.35
N TRP A 686 -14.99 11.31 -27.47
CA TRP A 686 -16.16 12.15 -27.18
C TRP A 686 -15.98 13.04 -25.96
N VAL A 687 -14.78 13.05 -25.34
CA VAL A 687 -14.47 13.95 -24.23
C VAL A 687 -14.66 15.41 -24.68
N PRO A 688 -15.43 16.22 -23.94
CA PRO A 688 -15.75 17.58 -24.34
C PRO A 688 -14.56 18.53 -24.17
N ASN A 689 -13.67 18.28 -23.19
CA ASN A 689 -12.56 19.16 -22.86
C ASN A 689 -11.30 18.39 -22.45
N ILE A 690 -10.15 18.91 -22.88
CA ILE A 690 -8.84 18.58 -22.32
C ILE A 690 -8.42 19.81 -21.50
N ARG A 691 -8.18 19.61 -20.20
CA ARG A 691 -7.70 20.66 -19.29
C ARG A 691 -6.19 20.56 -19.17
N ASN A 692 -5.51 21.58 -19.69
CA ASN A 692 -4.06 21.67 -19.63
C ASN A 692 -3.63 22.41 -18.36
N TYR A 693 -2.72 21.81 -17.60
CA TYR A 693 -2.12 22.35 -16.39
C TYR A 693 -0.60 22.24 -16.47
N PRO A 694 0.09 23.25 -17.01
CA PRO A 694 1.53 23.36 -16.87
C PRO A 694 1.87 23.62 -15.40
N ILE A 695 2.51 22.68 -14.73
CA ILE A 695 2.83 22.76 -13.30
C ILE A 695 4.35 22.85 -13.12
N THR A 696 4.78 23.78 -12.27
CA THR A 696 6.18 23.89 -11.83
C THR A 696 6.26 23.64 -10.33
N ALA A 697 7.10 22.70 -9.91
CA ALA A 697 7.48 22.56 -8.51
C ALA A 697 8.53 23.63 -8.15
N ILE A 698 8.28 24.43 -7.11
CA ILE A 698 9.18 25.49 -6.66
C ILE A 698 9.53 25.34 -5.19
N GLU A 699 10.66 25.92 -4.79
CA GLU A 699 11.01 26.17 -3.40
C GLU A 699 10.90 27.66 -3.05
N LEU A 700 10.38 27.94 -1.86
CA LEU A 700 10.29 29.27 -1.26
C LEU A 700 10.06 29.18 0.26
N PRO A 701 10.50 30.18 1.04
CA PRO A 701 10.18 30.21 2.47
C PRO A 701 8.66 30.31 2.72
N ILE A 702 8.11 29.40 3.53
CA ILE A 702 6.68 29.37 3.88
C ILE A 702 6.49 29.78 5.35
N GLN A 703 5.63 30.76 5.59
CA GLN A 703 5.28 31.18 6.95
C GLN A 703 4.30 30.17 7.58
N ILE A 704 4.76 29.35 8.53
CA ILE A 704 3.94 28.31 9.19
C ILE A 704 3.08 28.91 10.31
N THR A 705 3.69 29.75 11.15
CA THR A 705 3.04 30.49 12.24
C THR A 705 3.51 31.93 12.23
N ASN A 706 2.95 32.83 13.04
CA ASN A 706 3.38 34.23 13.10
C ASN A 706 4.89 34.45 13.39
N ASP A 707 5.58 33.45 13.92
CA ASP A 707 6.98 33.52 14.38
C ASP A 707 7.87 32.38 13.84
N ARG A 708 7.34 31.48 12.99
CA ARG A 708 8.09 30.34 12.42
C ARG A 708 7.93 30.26 10.92
N ILE A 709 9.05 29.99 10.25
CA ILE A 709 9.17 29.88 8.81
C ILE A 709 9.76 28.49 8.50
N ASP A 710 9.19 27.80 7.52
CA ASP A 710 9.89 26.74 6.81
C ASP A 710 10.80 27.39 5.76
N PRO A 711 12.13 27.35 5.91
CA PRO A 711 13.03 28.00 4.96
C PRO A 711 13.07 27.30 3.59
N VAL A 712 12.65 26.03 3.52
CA VAL A 712 12.71 25.18 2.33
C VAL A 712 11.30 24.68 1.96
N GLY A 713 10.29 25.52 2.19
CA GLY A 713 8.93 25.23 1.80
C GLY A 713 8.83 24.93 0.30
N MET A 714 8.00 23.97 -0.06
CA MET A 714 7.85 23.44 -1.41
C MET A 714 6.40 23.57 -1.86
N LEU A 715 6.18 23.96 -3.11
CA LEU A 715 4.84 24.06 -3.70
C LEU A 715 4.83 23.55 -5.13
N TYR A 716 3.78 22.83 -5.49
CA TYR A 716 3.31 22.81 -6.87
C TYR A 716 2.61 24.14 -7.15
N VAL A 717 2.87 24.75 -8.30
CA VAL A 717 2.23 26.00 -8.73
C VAL A 717 1.94 25.90 -10.22
N LEU A 718 0.85 26.53 -10.67
CA LEU A 718 0.68 26.77 -12.11
C LEU A 718 1.86 27.60 -12.62
N SER A 719 2.43 27.19 -13.74
CA SER A 719 3.71 27.73 -14.23
C SER A 719 3.63 29.23 -14.50
N GLU A 720 2.49 29.72 -14.97
CA GLU A 720 2.19 31.14 -15.18
C GLU A 720 2.09 31.96 -13.88
N GLU A 721 1.93 31.30 -12.73
CA GLU A 721 1.71 31.95 -11.44
C GLU A 721 2.94 31.92 -10.53
N LYS A 722 3.97 31.13 -10.85
CA LYS A 722 5.14 30.89 -10.00
C LYS A 722 5.84 32.19 -9.55
N ASP A 723 6.00 33.16 -10.46
CA ASP A 723 6.67 34.42 -10.16
C ASP A 723 5.79 35.33 -9.28
N ALA A 724 4.47 35.31 -9.49
CA ALA A 724 3.54 36.05 -8.65
C ALA A 724 3.52 35.49 -7.22
N VAL A 725 3.62 34.17 -7.07
CA VAL A 725 3.74 33.50 -5.76
C VAL A 725 5.07 33.85 -5.09
N ARG A 726 6.20 33.70 -5.78
CA ARG A 726 7.54 34.05 -5.23
C ARG A 726 7.65 35.51 -4.80
N ASN A 727 7.03 36.42 -5.55
CA ASN A 727 7.04 37.85 -5.25
C ASN A 727 5.96 38.29 -4.25
N GLY A 728 5.17 37.36 -3.70
CA GLY A 728 4.10 37.64 -2.73
C GLY A 728 2.90 38.39 -3.30
N GLN A 729 2.73 38.39 -4.63
CA GLN A 729 1.56 38.94 -5.31
C GLN A 729 0.38 37.97 -5.28
N LYS A 730 0.68 36.66 -5.20
CA LYS A 730 -0.27 35.58 -4.92
C LYS A 730 0.13 34.87 -3.63
N PRO A 731 -0.84 34.28 -2.89
CA PRO A 731 -0.53 33.52 -1.70
C PRO A 731 0.30 32.27 -2.03
N ALA A 732 1.21 31.91 -1.12
CA ALA A 732 1.90 30.63 -1.12
C ALA A 732 0.96 29.58 -0.49
N GLU A 733 0.17 28.91 -1.32
CA GLU A 733 -0.83 27.91 -0.91
C GLU A 733 -0.74 26.64 -1.76
N PRO A 734 -1.17 25.47 -1.25
CA PRO A 734 -1.19 24.24 -2.03
C PRO A 734 -2.02 24.37 -3.31
N LEU A 735 -1.49 23.88 -4.43
CA LEU A 735 -2.19 23.93 -5.71
C LEU A 735 -3.48 23.12 -5.68
N THR A 736 -4.56 23.73 -6.16
CA THR A 736 -5.82 23.05 -6.43
C THR A 736 -6.15 23.12 -7.92
N ILE A 737 -6.21 21.97 -8.59
CA ILE A 737 -6.68 21.83 -9.98
C ILE A 737 -8.09 21.25 -10.00
N ARG A 738 -8.82 21.42 -11.11
CA ARG A 738 -10.23 21.05 -11.22
C ARG A 738 -10.54 20.37 -12.55
N SER A 739 -11.43 19.38 -12.54
CA SER A 739 -11.98 18.80 -13.75
C SER A 739 -13.42 18.38 -13.53
N ASN A 740 -14.23 18.34 -14.58
CA ASN A 740 -15.53 17.69 -14.48
C ASN A 740 -15.39 16.18 -14.74
N VAL A 741 -16.35 15.39 -14.27
CA VAL A 741 -16.52 14.01 -14.72
C VAL A 741 -16.67 14.00 -16.24
N GLY A 742 -15.82 13.22 -16.91
CA GLY A 742 -15.74 13.14 -18.35
C GLY A 742 -14.71 14.09 -18.99
N ASP A 743 -14.05 14.96 -18.24
CA ASP A 743 -12.90 15.72 -18.74
C ASP A 743 -11.62 14.87 -18.73
N CYS A 744 -10.70 15.21 -19.63
CA CYS A 744 -9.32 14.78 -19.53
C CYS A 744 -8.44 15.88 -18.95
N VAL A 745 -7.42 15.48 -18.19
CA VAL A 745 -6.41 16.35 -17.58
C VAL A 745 -5.07 16.04 -18.22
N ASP A 746 -4.37 17.10 -18.62
CA ASP A 746 -3.07 17.06 -19.25
C ASP A 746 -2.11 17.94 -18.47
N ILE A 747 -1.07 17.36 -17.88
CA ILE A 747 -0.10 18.09 -17.07
C ILE A 747 1.27 17.94 -17.69
N ILE A 748 1.98 19.06 -17.87
CA ILE A 748 3.43 19.04 -18.04
C ILE A 748 4.04 19.48 -16.73
N LEU A 749 4.80 18.58 -16.09
CA LEU A 749 5.48 18.88 -14.84
C LEU A 749 6.93 19.30 -15.13
N THR A 750 7.32 20.43 -14.57
CA THR A 750 8.69 20.94 -14.53
C THR A 750 9.11 21.26 -13.10
N SER A 751 10.40 21.47 -12.84
CA SER A 751 10.91 21.75 -11.50
C SER A 751 11.93 22.88 -11.48
N GLU A 752 11.84 23.71 -10.46
CA GLU A 752 12.81 24.72 -10.04
C GLU A 752 13.23 24.54 -8.57
N GLN A 753 13.16 23.31 -8.07
CA GLN A 753 13.77 22.97 -6.78
C GLN A 753 15.28 23.21 -6.81
N LEU A 754 15.88 23.44 -5.64
CA LEU A 754 17.30 23.73 -5.54
C LEU A 754 18.06 22.46 -5.17
N ASP A 755 18.90 21.94 -6.06
CA ASP A 755 19.70 20.72 -5.84
C ASP A 755 20.45 20.73 -4.49
N GLU A 756 20.96 21.89 -4.07
CA GLU A 756 21.69 22.05 -2.80
C GLU A 756 20.87 21.68 -1.56
N ASN A 757 19.54 21.83 -1.60
CA ASN A 757 18.64 21.44 -0.51
C ASN A 757 18.33 19.93 -0.50
N HIS A 758 18.75 19.20 -1.54
CA HIS A 758 18.44 17.78 -1.76
C HIS A 758 19.71 16.94 -1.98
N ASN A 759 20.76 17.21 -1.21
CA ASN A 759 22.05 16.50 -1.32
C ASN A 759 22.67 16.53 -2.74
N GLY A 760 22.39 17.57 -3.53
CA GLY A 760 22.88 17.73 -4.90
C GLY A 760 22.06 16.98 -5.96
N HIS A 761 20.92 16.40 -5.61
CA HIS A 761 20.10 15.61 -6.52
C HIS A 761 18.60 15.79 -6.22
N ALA A 762 18.06 16.96 -6.53
CA ALA A 762 16.62 17.20 -6.41
C ALA A 762 15.88 16.47 -7.54
N LYS A 763 14.78 15.80 -7.17
CA LYS A 763 13.81 15.24 -8.10
C LYS A 763 12.40 15.42 -7.53
N VAL A 764 11.43 15.55 -8.42
CA VAL A 764 10.01 15.61 -8.10
C VAL A 764 9.20 14.80 -9.10
N ASN A 765 8.11 14.22 -8.65
CA ASN A 765 7.07 13.64 -9.49
C ASN A 765 5.68 14.13 -9.01
N LEU A 766 4.61 13.58 -9.55
CA LEU A 766 3.25 13.92 -9.12
C LEU A 766 2.34 12.70 -9.22
N HIS A 767 1.98 12.13 -8.07
CA HIS A 767 1.05 11.00 -7.95
C HIS A 767 -0.37 11.46 -7.65
N GLN A 768 -1.35 10.85 -8.33
CA GLN A 768 -2.77 11.19 -8.27
C GLN A 768 -3.63 9.96 -7.96
N HIS A 769 -4.70 10.17 -7.19
CA HIS A 769 -5.64 9.12 -6.77
C HIS A 769 -6.92 9.09 -7.65
N PHE A 770 -7.66 7.98 -7.60
CA PHE A 770 -9.02 7.73 -8.16
C PHE A 770 -9.30 7.88 -9.66
N VAL A 771 -8.49 8.60 -10.44
CA VAL A 771 -8.69 8.85 -11.88
C VAL A 771 -8.10 7.72 -12.73
N GLN A 772 -8.62 7.54 -13.95
CA GLN A 772 -8.04 6.59 -14.91
C GLN A 772 -6.74 7.15 -15.49
N PHE A 773 -5.68 6.33 -15.57
CA PHE A 773 -4.39 6.69 -16.14
C PHE A 773 -3.61 5.46 -16.63
N ASP A 774 -2.54 5.69 -17.41
CA ASP A 774 -1.56 4.65 -17.77
C ASP A 774 -0.47 4.56 -16.67
N PRO A 775 -0.36 3.45 -15.92
CA PRO A 775 0.59 3.32 -14.81
C PRO A 775 2.05 3.34 -15.27
N GLN A 776 2.31 3.19 -16.57
CA GLN A 776 3.67 3.16 -17.10
C GLN A 776 4.30 4.55 -17.15
N ALA A 777 3.50 5.62 -17.24
CA ALA A 777 4.01 7.01 -17.31
C ALA A 777 3.14 8.09 -16.65
N SER A 778 1.94 7.78 -16.15
CA SER A 778 1.02 8.76 -15.54
C SER A 778 0.66 8.51 -14.08
N ASP A 779 1.31 7.54 -13.42
CA ASP A 779 1.14 7.26 -11.99
C ASP A 779 1.88 8.28 -11.12
N GLY A 780 2.99 8.83 -11.61
CA GLY A 780 3.90 9.63 -10.81
C GLY A 780 4.90 8.79 -10.03
N VAL A 781 4.98 7.47 -10.24
CA VAL A 781 5.95 6.60 -9.56
C VAL A 781 6.58 5.63 -10.55
N ILE A 782 7.88 5.41 -10.41
CA ILE A 782 8.67 4.47 -11.22
C ILE A 782 8.54 3.08 -10.62
N THR A 783 7.35 2.51 -10.75
CA THR A 783 7.00 1.21 -10.18
C THR A 783 7.44 0.09 -11.12
N GLY A 784 8.20 -0.87 -10.60
CA GLY A 784 8.57 -2.05 -11.38
C GLY A 784 9.32 -1.68 -12.66
N MET A 785 8.78 -2.05 -13.82
CA MET A 785 9.36 -1.77 -15.14
C MET A 785 8.82 -0.50 -15.83
N SER A 786 8.18 0.41 -15.11
CA SER A 786 7.64 1.66 -15.68
C SER A 786 8.73 2.62 -16.15
N TYR A 787 8.34 3.58 -17.00
CA TYR A 787 9.21 4.66 -17.47
C TYR A 787 9.57 5.63 -16.34
N GLU A 788 10.58 6.46 -16.59
CA GLU A 788 10.90 7.58 -15.69
C GLU A 788 9.74 8.58 -15.64
N GLN A 789 9.30 8.88 -14.42
CA GLN A 789 8.18 9.78 -14.10
C GLN A 789 8.58 10.89 -13.13
N SER A 790 9.86 10.93 -12.74
CA SER A 790 10.45 11.97 -11.93
C SER A 790 11.45 12.80 -12.72
N ILE A 791 11.52 14.08 -12.38
CA ILE A 791 12.32 15.06 -13.11
C ILE A 791 13.25 15.82 -12.18
N ARG A 792 14.42 16.15 -12.69
CA ARG A 792 15.33 17.10 -12.04
C ARG A 792 14.89 18.54 -12.33
N PRO A 793 15.41 19.53 -11.60
CA PRO A 793 15.22 20.93 -11.96
C PRO A 793 15.87 21.23 -13.32
N TYR A 794 15.12 21.78 -14.26
CA TYR A 794 15.63 22.05 -15.61
C TYR A 794 16.77 23.09 -15.60
N ALA A 795 16.84 23.92 -14.55
CA ALA A 795 17.95 24.86 -14.33
C ALA A 795 19.31 24.16 -14.19
N THR A 796 19.35 22.89 -13.78
CA THR A 796 20.58 22.08 -13.70
C THR A 796 21.20 21.84 -15.07
N GLU A 797 20.42 21.91 -16.14
CA GLU A 797 20.91 21.80 -17.51
C GLU A 797 21.51 23.12 -18.01
N GLY A 798 21.16 24.26 -17.41
CA GLY A 798 21.68 25.59 -17.75
C GLY A 798 21.38 26.07 -19.17
N ARG A 799 20.41 25.44 -19.87
CA ARG A 799 20.15 25.66 -21.30
C ARG A 799 18.97 26.61 -21.53
N THR A 800 19.22 27.66 -22.30
CA THR A 800 18.21 28.69 -22.62
C THR A 800 18.32 29.19 -24.06
N LEU A 801 17.22 29.75 -24.57
CA LEU A 801 17.20 30.45 -25.85
C LEU A 801 18.07 31.72 -25.82
N THR A 802 18.95 31.90 -26.81
CA THR A 802 19.78 33.11 -26.93
C THR A 802 19.07 34.27 -27.62
N ALA A 803 18.00 33.98 -28.35
CA ALA A 803 17.12 34.94 -28.99
C ALA A 803 15.67 34.45 -28.86
N ALA A 804 14.71 35.37 -28.90
CA ALA A 804 13.30 34.98 -28.87
C ALA A 804 12.98 34.12 -30.10
N ALA A 805 12.22 33.06 -29.89
CA ALA A 805 11.64 32.26 -30.96
C ALA A 805 10.19 32.70 -31.16
N VAL A 806 9.75 32.84 -32.41
CA VAL A 806 8.39 33.26 -32.72
C VAL A 806 7.56 32.09 -33.27
N THR A 807 6.24 32.19 -33.19
CA THR A 807 5.33 31.22 -33.81
C THR A 807 5.72 30.97 -35.27
N GLY A 808 5.84 29.70 -35.64
CA GLY A 808 6.27 29.27 -36.97
C GLY A 808 7.77 29.00 -37.12
N ASP A 809 8.59 29.34 -36.12
CA ASP A 809 10.01 28.99 -36.15
C ASP A 809 10.19 27.47 -35.99
N SER A 810 11.02 26.88 -36.85
CA SER A 810 11.47 25.48 -36.75
C SER A 810 12.94 25.37 -36.36
N ASP A 811 13.67 26.49 -36.34
CA ASP A 811 15.06 26.56 -35.91
C ASP A 811 15.15 27.47 -34.69
N ILE A 812 15.61 26.93 -33.57
CA ILE A 812 15.84 27.69 -32.34
C ILE A 812 17.34 27.75 -32.04
N THR A 813 17.81 28.83 -31.43
CA THR A 813 19.23 28.97 -31.03
C THR A 813 19.34 29.00 -29.53
N VAL A 814 20.12 28.07 -28.96
CA VAL A 814 20.37 27.95 -27.53
C VAL A 814 21.78 28.40 -27.16
N ASN A 815 22.05 28.58 -25.87
CA ASN A 815 23.38 28.93 -25.38
C ASN A 815 24.39 27.77 -25.47
N HIS A 816 23.94 26.51 -25.36
CA HIS A 816 24.73 25.31 -25.62
C HIS A 816 23.86 24.08 -25.91
N VAL A 817 24.45 23.06 -26.54
CA VAL A 817 23.76 21.80 -26.90
C VAL A 817 24.26 20.58 -26.13
N ASN A 818 24.97 20.80 -25.00
CA ASN A 818 25.48 19.73 -24.16
C ASN A 818 24.38 18.69 -23.84
N ARG A 819 24.75 17.40 -23.94
CA ARG A 819 23.88 16.22 -23.76
C ARG A 819 22.70 16.09 -24.73
N LEU A 820 22.47 17.04 -25.63
CA LEU A 820 21.45 16.91 -26.68
C LEU A 820 21.96 16.06 -27.85
N ARG A 821 21.05 15.38 -28.52
CA ARG A 821 21.32 14.62 -29.76
C ARG A 821 20.10 14.62 -30.66
N THR A 822 20.29 14.38 -31.95
CA THR A 822 19.18 14.18 -32.88
C THR A 822 18.31 12.99 -32.45
N GLY A 823 17.00 13.14 -32.59
CA GLY A 823 16.01 12.09 -32.33
C GLY A 823 15.36 12.15 -30.96
N ILE A 824 15.93 12.88 -29.98
CA ILE A 824 15.32 13.03 -28.66
C ILE A 824 14.30 14.16 -28.64
N PHE A 825 13.46 14.15 -27.61
CA PHE A 825 12.48 15.19 -27.35
C PHE A 825 13.01 16.22 -26.35
N ILE A 826 12.63 17.48 -26.54
CA ILE A 826 12.92 18.61 -25.65
C ILE A 826 11.63 19.38 -25.40
N GLY A 827 11.51 19.98 -24.22
CA GLY A 827 10.56 21.03 -23.92
C GLY A 827 11.18 22.38 -24.21
N VAL A 828 10.45 23.25 -24.91
CA VAL A 828 10.79 24.67 -25.13
C VAL A 828 9.87 25.50 -24.25
N GLY A 829 10.45 26.40 -23.45
CA GLY A 829 9.70 27.17 -22.43
C GLY A 829 9.52 26.41 -21.13
N LEU A 830 10.49 25.59 -20.69
CA LEU A 830 10.35 24.84 -19.44
C LEU A 830 10.13 25.78 -18.24
N GLY A 831 9.06 25.52 -17.48
CA GLY A 831 8.60 26.37 -16.39
C GLY A 831 7.68 27.53 -16.83
N ASP A 832 7.40 27.69 -18.11
CA ASP A 832 6.47 28.70 -18.63
C ASP A 832 5.05 28.11 -18.81
N ALA A 833 4.07 28.97 -19.11
CA ALA A 833 2.67 28.59 -19.27
C ALA A 833 2.39 27.74 -20.52
N ASP A 834 3.29 27.79 -21.49
CA ASP A 834 3.11 27.28 -22.84
C ASP A 834 4.29 26.38 -23.25
N VAL A 835 4.66 25.44 -22.38
CA VAL A 835 5.71 24.46 -22.67
C VAL A 835 5.38 23.69 -23.95
N GLU A 836 6.31 23.70 -24.90
CA GLU A 836 6.15 23.03 -26.19
C GLU A 836 7.13 21.86 -26.33
N VAL A 837 6.60 20.64 -26.48
CA VAL A 837 7.41 19.45 -26.73
C VAL A 837 7.73 19.31 -28.21
N ARG A 838 9.02 19.11 -28.54
CA ARG A 838 9.53 18.99 -29.91
C ARG A 838 10.62 17.94 -30.02
N LYS A 839 10.70 17.28 -31.17
CA LYS A 839 11.77 16.34 -31.48
C LYS A 839 12.90 17.06 -32.20
N ILE A 840 14.13 16.81 -31.80
CA ILE A 840 15.31 17.35 -32.49
C ILE A 840 15.54 16.57 -33.79
N THR A 841 15.51 17.26 -34.94
CA THR A 841 15.82 16.65 -36.25
C THR A 841 17.24 16.94 -36.71
N ALA A 842 17.81 18.08 -36.32
CA ALA A 842 19.21 18.41 -36.59
C ALA A 842 19.80 19.33 -35.52
N ILE A 843 21.12 19.27 -35.36
CA ILE A 843 21.89 20.20 -34.51
C ILE A 843 23.04 20.74 -35.36
N ASN A 844 23.12 22.07 -35.50
CA ASN A 844 24.19 22.76 -36.20
C ASN A 844 24.76 23.89 -35.34
N GLY A 845 25.94 23.67 -34.76
CA GLY A 845 26.49 24.56 -33.75
C GLY A 845 25.58 24.60 -32.53
N THR A 846 24.99 25.77 -32.23
CA THR A 846 24.01 25.95 -31.16
C THR A 846 22.57 26.12 -31.68
N THR A 847 22.35 25.93 -32.98
CA THR A 847 21.02 25.92 -33.58
C THR A 847 20.47 24.50 -33.59
N ILE A 848 19.23 24.35 -33.14
CA ILE A 848 18.47 23.10 -33.08
C ILE A 848 17.32 23.23 -34.08
N THR A 849 17.22 22.28 -35.01
CA THR A 849 16.07 22.16 -35.91
C THR A 849 15.07 21.20 -35.30
N LEU A 850 13.82 21.64 -35.25
CA LEU A 850 12.67 20.95 -34.68
C LEU A 850 11.95 20.11 -35.76
N ASP A 851 11.20 19.11 -35.34
CA ASP A 851 10.37 18.27 -36.22
C ASP A 851 9.15 19.00 -36.77
N ARG A 852 8.64 19.97 -36.00
CA ARG A 852 7.56 20.86 -36.40
C ARG A 852 7.76 22.27 -35.86
N PRO A 853 7.22 23.30 -36.53
CA PRO A 853 7.28 24.68 -36.05
C PRO A 853 6.71 24.86 -34.64
N LEU A 854 7.17 25.88 -33.92
CA LEU A 854 6.58 26.31 -32.65
C LEU A 854 5.18 26.89 -32.86
N ASP A 855 4.25 26.53 -31.97
CA ASP A 855 2.87 27.00 -32.00
C ASP A 855 2.76 28.36 -31.27
N THR A 856 3.59 28.61 -30.27
CA THR A 856 3.66 29.88 -29.53
C THR A 856 5.04 30.54 -29.63
N GLY A 857 5.13 31.79 -29.17
CA GLY A 857 6.38 32.54 -29.15
C GLY A 857 7.04 32.43 -27.79
N HIS A 858 8.35 32.16 -27.76
CA HIS A 858 9.14 31.97 -26.55
C HIS A 858 10.14 33.10 -26.38
N SER A 859 10.29 33.60 -25.14
CA SER A 859 11.17 34.72 -24.84
C SER A 859 12.65 34.36 -25.03
N ALA A 860 13.49 35.36 -25.32
CA ALA A 860 14.93 35.19 -25.11
C ALA A 860 15.15 34.87 -23.63
N SER A 861 15.95 33.85 -23.32
CA SER A 861 16.13 33.20 -22.02
C SER A 861 15.11 32.13 -21.60
N ALA A 862 14.09 31.82 -22.41
CA ALA A 862 13.22 30.68 -22.12
C ALA A 862 14.05 29.39 -22.02
N ALA A 863 13.74 28.54 -21.02
CA ALA A 863 14.49 27.31 -20.77
C ALA A 863 14.17 26.24 -21.82
N VAL A 864 15.19 25.50 -22.25
CA VAL A 864 15.04 24.42 -23.25
C VAL A 864 15.74 23.18 -22.72
N GLY A 865 15.03 22.07 -22.57
CA GLY A 865 15.60 20.91 -21.89
C GLY A 865 14.83 19.61 -22.00
N VAL A 866 15.37 18.56 -21.36
CA VAL A 866 14.75 17.22 -21.37
C VAL A 866 14.08 16.89 -20.04
N GLU A 867 14.38 17.60 -18.95
CA GLU A 867 13.80 17.37 -17.63
C GLU A 867 12.36 17.94 -17.52
N PHE A 868 11.42 17.20 -18.11
CA PHE A 868 9.98 17.36 -17.93
C PHE A 868 9.30 16.01 -18.13
N VAL A 869 8.14 15.80 -17.51
CA VAL A 869 7.28 14.64 -17.75
C VAL A 869 5.86 15.11 -18.00
N ARG A 870 5.08 14.30 -18.71
CA ARG A 870 3.67 14.58 -18.97
C ARG A 870 2.80 13.55 -18.28
N TYR A 871 1.78 14.02 -17.58
CA TYR A 871 0.73 13.18 -17.02
C TYR A 871 -0.55 13.37 -17.82
N ARG A 872 -1.23 12.26 -18.09
CA ARG A 872 -2.56 12.25 -18.70
C ARG A 872 -3.50 11.49 -17.79
N TRP A 873 -4.61 12.11 -17.43
CA TRP A 873 -5.62 11.49 -16.58
C TRP A 873 -7.02 11.67 -17.15
N TYR A 874 -7.89 10.71 -16.86
CA TYR A 874 -9.29 10.77 -17.22
C TYR A 874 -10.18 10.66 -15.98
N SER A 875 -10.96 11.71 -15.75
CA SER A 875 -11.86 11.83 -14.59
C SER A 875 -13.16 11.07 -14.85
N ASP A 876 -13.19 9.78 -14.53
CA ASP A 876 -14.25 8.86 -14.91
C ASP A 876 -15.46 8.84 -13.97
N VAL A 877 -15.28 9.22 -12.69
CA VAL A 877 -16.34 9.34 -11.69
C VAL A 877 -16.18 10.57 -10.80
N ASP A 878 -17.29 11.03 -10.22
CA ASP A 878 -17.24 12.03 -9.15
C ASP A 878 -16.51 11.45 -7.93
N SER A 879 -15.28 11.93 -7.73
CA SER A 879 -14.39 11.54 -6.63
C SER A 879 -14.26 12.66 -5.59
N GLY A 880 -14.99 13.78 -5.77
CA GLY A 880 -14.91 14.95 -4.91
C GLY A 880 -13.49 15.52 -4.82
N ASN A 881 -13.01 15.69 -3.58
CA ASN A 881 -11.67 16.20 -3.31
C ASN A 881 -10.68 15.05 -3.30
N VAL A 882 -9.77 15.05 -4.28
CA VAL A 882 -8.73 14.04 -4.41
C VAL A 882 -7.37 14.64 -4.08
N PHE A 883 -6.56 13.90 -3.34
CA PHE A 883 -5.21 14.28 -2.97
C PHE A 883 -4.25 13.95 -4.11
N PHE A 884 -3.25 14.80 -4.35
CA PHE A 884 -2.07 14.45 -5.15
C PHE A 884 -0.80 14.93 -4.45
N HIS A 885 0.32 14.26 -4.71
CA HIS A 885 1.55 14.50 -3.96
C HIS A 885 2.81 13.94 -4.63
N ASP A 886 3.97 14.33 -4.13
CA ASP A 886 5.25 13.75 -4.52
C ASP A 886 5.42 12.32 -3.96
N HIS A 887 6.19 11.47 -4.62
CA HIS A 887 6.56 10.13 -4.15
C HIS A 887 8.08 9.90 -4.21
N VAL A 888 8.85 10.89 -4.67
CA VAL A 888 10.32 10.81 -4.68
C VAL A 888 10.85 10.73 -3.25
N ASN A 889 10.34 11.59 -2.37
CA ASN A 889 10.71 11.59 -0.96
C ASN A 889 9.52 12.01 -0.11
N PHE A 890 8.99 11.11 0.72
CA PHE A 890 7.86 11.43 1.60
C PHE A 890 8.13 12.63 2.53
N LYS A 891 9.40 12.97 2.79
CA LYS A 891 9.76 14.17 3.56
C LYS A 891 9.49 15.47 2.82
N ASN A 892 9.34 15.46 1.50
CA ASN A 892 8.91 16.63 0.74
C ASN A 892 7.48 17.05 1.12
N TRP A 893 6.64 16.13 1.64
CA TRP A 893 5.29 16.45 2.11
C TRP A 893 5.33 17.27 3.38
N ASP A 894 6.30 16.99 4.26
CA ASP A 894 6.54 17.76 5.48
C ASP A 894 6.84 19.24 5.14
N HIS A 895 7.27 19.52 3.90
CA HIS A 895 7.57 20.85 3.36
C HIS A 895 6.49 21.44 2.42
N GLY A 896 5.40 20.71 2.14
CA GLY A 896 4.26 21.24 1.38
C GLY A 896 4.08 20.74 -0.06
N LEU A 897 4.89 19.77 -0.51
CA LEU A 897 4.83 19.24 -1.89
C LEU A 897 3.65 18.27 -2.09
N PHE A 898 2.45 18.82 -1.95
CA PHE A 898 1.15 18.18 -2.15
C PHE A 898 0.12 19.18 -2.67
N GLY A 899 -1.01 18.69 -3.17
CA GLY A 899 -2.12 19.52 -3.64
C GLY A 899 -3.43 18.76 -3.69
N ALA A 900 -4.42 19.35 -4.35
CA ALA A 900 -5.75 18.79 -4.50
C ALA A 900 -6.24 18.82 -5.96
N HIS A 901 -6.79 17.70 -6.43
CA HIS A 901 -7.56 17.63 -7.65
C HIS A 901 -9.03 17.47 -7.30
N ILE A 902 -9.85 18.46 -7.66
CA ILE A 902 -11.29 18.40 -7.42
C ILE A 902 -11.98 17.91 -8.70
N VAL A 903 -12.62 16.75 -8.63
CA VAL A 903 -13.45 16.20 -9.71
C VAL A 903 -14.90 16.55 -9.43
N GLU A 904 -15.47 17.46 -10.22
CA GLU A 904 -16.83 17.95 -10.06
C GLU A 904 -17.80 17.21 -11.00
N PRO A 905 -19.11 17.12 -10.68
CA PRO A 905 -20.12 16.58 -11.61
C PRO A 905 -20.13 17.33 -12.97
N PRO A 906 -20.63 16.69 -14.05
CA PRO A 906 -20.63 17.25 -15.42
C PRO A 906 -21.34 18.59 -15.58
#